data_AF-A0A0T2MCW8-F1
#
_entry.id   AF-A0A0T2MCW8-F1
#
_cell.length_a   1.000
_cell.length_b   1.000
_cell.length_c   1.000
_cell.angle_alpha   90.00
_cell.angle_beta   90.00
_cell.angle_gamma   90.00
#
_symmetry.space_group_name_H-M   'P 1'
#
loop_
_entity.id
_entity.type
_entity.pdbx_description
1 polymer ?
#
loop_
_entity_poly.entity_id
_entity_poly.type
_entity_poly.pdbx_seq_one_letter_code
_entity_poly.pdbx_strand_id
1 'polypeptide(L)'
;MESNIEAVEKRLWTAADQLRANSDFASNEYFLPVMGLIFLRHAYSRYLMVKPEIEAGLPSRGGMVRPLKKEDFTSRGAIFLQPQAQFDHLASLPGGADRAAAIIAAMEAVEADYPALKGVLPKSEYQSLENDVLGDVLRIFNDPALQSAKGDVFGRIYEYFLTQFADQSAHDGGEFFTPPSIVQMIVNAIEPDHGSVLDPACGSGGMFVQSAHFIEKMQQDPTKVATFYGQEKNATTIRLAKMNLAVHGLEGRIEPGITYYTDAHELVGKADFVMANPPFNVDEVDAEKIRKDPRLPFGLPGVNKAKKVSNGNYLWISYFYSYLSDTGRAGFVMSSQASSAGGEEAKVRQKLVETGHVDAMIAIRGNFFYTRSVPCELWMFDKAKAPEHADKVLMLDARQVFRKVTRKVFDFSPEQLASLTAIFWLYRGQGERFRALVQSWLRQSADEALASLALGPVLLAALEAVINDIEPDADLSDAIATFKADWDAFAVVAKTFEGAFGADITALHQHHDALQPLAEQSRDLIRQIDQLYKLANKAHRDAGGKRGKANPVKALEEARAGAVNQLKLARYFHRQAHWLLSRFPDAQLVAVPGLVKLVDHVELAANDWSLTPGRYVGVAPEEEDEDFDFEGVMRDIHVELAGLNEEAAALAKQVQAHFEGMGL
;
A
#
# COMPACT_ATOMS: atom_id res chain seq x y z
N MET A 1 4.06 -6.30 12.93
CA MET A 1 2.93 -5.41 13.29
C MET A 1 1.87 -5.38 12.19
N GLU A 2 2.25 -5.27 10.92
CA GLU A 2 1.33 -5.32 9.76
C GLU A 2 0.47 -6.60 9.70
N SER A 3 1.02 -7.75 10.08
CA SER A 3 0.31 -9.03 10.11
C SER A 3 -0.94 -9.06 10.99
N ASN A 4 -1.05 -8.18 11.99
CA ASN A 4 -2.25 -8.09 12.84
C ASN A 4 -3.34 -7.20 12.20
N ILE A 5 -2.96 -6.21 11.40
CA ILE A 5 -3.89 -5.30 10.72
C ILE A 5 -4.59 -6.02 9.57
N GLU A 6 -3.87 -6.76 8.73
CA GLU A 6 -4.48 -7.52 7.62
C GLU A 6 -5.51 -8.56 8.11
N ALA A 7 -5.23 -9.21 9.25
CA ALA A 7 -6.16 -10.15 9.87
C ALA A 7 -7.43 -9.45 10.37
N VAL A 8 -7.27 -8.25 10.93
CA VAL A 8 -8.37 -7.39 11.34
C VAL A 8 -9.20 -6.93 10.14
N GLU A 9 -8.57 -6.43 9.08
CA GLU A 9 -9.23 -6.02 7.82
C GLU A 9 -10.08 -7.16 7.23
N LYS A 10 -9.50 -8.36 7.09
CA LYS A 10 -10.21 -9.55 6.57
C LYS A 10 -11.39 -9.97 7.46
N ARG A 11 -11.22 -9.90 8.78
CA ARG A 11 -12.28 -10.24 9.73
C ARG A 11 -13.42 -9.23 9.67
N LEU A 12 -13.09 -7.93 9.64
CA LEU A 12 -14.08 -6.86 9.48
C LEU A 12 -14.81 -6.97 8.14
N TRP A 13 -14.08 -7.30 7.07
CA TRP A 13 -14.68 -7.54 5.76
C TRP A 13 -15.64 -8.73 5.76
N THR A 14 -15.25 -9.84 6.38
CA THR A 14 -16.10 -11.03 6.49
C THR A 14 -17.39 -10.71 7.27
N ALA A 15 -17.29 -9.90 8.32
CA ALA A 15 -18.44 -9.41 9.07
C ALA A 15 -19.33 -8.48 8.24
N ALA A 16 -18.75 -7.59 7.43
CA ALA A 16 -19.51 -6.75 6.51
C ALA A 16 -20.14 -7.57 5.39
N ASP A 17 -19.52 -8.65 4.92
CA ASP A 17 -20.12 -9.56 3.92
C ASP A 17 -21.31 -10.34 4.52
N GLN A 18 -21.31 -10.60 5.84
CA GLN A 18 -22.48 -11.15 6.53
C GLN A 18 -23.69 -10.20 6.51
N LEU A 19 -23.48 -8.87 6.55
CA LEU A 19 -24.56 -7.90 6.34
C LEU A 19 -25.22 -8.11 4.97
N ARG A 20 -24.39 -8.27 3.93
CA ARG A 20 -24.87 -8.51 2.57
C ARG A 20 -25.64 -9.82 2.48
N ALA A 21 -25.14 -10.89 3.09
CA ALA A 21 -25.79 -12.20 3.02
C ALA A 21 -27.15 -12.26 3.74
N ASN A 22 -27.35 -11.41 4.75
CA ASN A 22 -28.55 -11.41 5.60
C ASN A 22 -29.43 -10.15 5.40
N SER A 23 -29.28 -9.45 4.28
CA SER A 23 -30.16 -8.33 3.91
C SER A 23 -30.65 -8.45 2.47
N ASP A 24 -31.74 -7.77 2.14
CA ASP A 24 -32.29 -7.72 0.78
C ASP A 24 -31.49 -6.78 -0.16
N PHE A 25 -30.37 -6.23 0.29
CA PHE A 25 -29.60 -5.23 -0.44
C PHE A 25 -28.73 -5.83 -1.55
N ALA A 26 -28.69 -5.14 -2.69
CA ALA A 26 -27.66 -5.37 -3.69
C ALA A 26 -26.27 -4.91 -3.19
N SER A 27 -25.20 -5.40 -3.82
CA SER A 27 -23.82 -5.13 -3.37
C SER A 27 -23.45 -3.63 -3.38
N ASN A 28 -24.14 -2.83 -4.20
CA ASN A 28 -23.99 -1.38 -4.29
C ASN A 28 -24.83 -0.61 -3.25
N GLU A 29 -25.78 -1.25 -2.57
CA GLU A 29 -26.69 -0.59 -1.62
C GLU A 29 -26.23 -0.75 -0.16
N TYR A 30 -25.59 -1.88 0.20
CA TYR A 30 -25.05 -2.09 1.56
C TYR A 30 -23.75 -1.33 1.83
N PHE A 31 -23.08 -0.86 0.78
CA PHE A 31 -21.80 -0.17 0.85
C PHE A 31 -21.83 1.09 1.72
N LEU A 32 -22.76 2.01 1.42
CA LEU A 32 -22.90 3.28 2.13
C LEU A 32 -23.13 3.12 3.64
N PRO A 33 -24.09 2.29 4.11
CA PRO A 33 -24.30 2.13 5.55
C PRO A 33 -23.08 1.53 6.27
N VAL A 34 -22.34 0.61 5.63
CA VAL A 34 -21.07 0.09 6.19
C VAL A 34 -20.02 1.20 6.30
N MET A 35 -19.81 1.98 5.24
CA MET A 35 -18.85 3.09 5.27
C MET A 35 -19.22 4.16 6.31
N GLY A 36 -20.52 4.40 6.52
CA GLY A 36 -20.98 5.29 7.59
C GLY A 36 -20.64 4.77 9.00
N LEU A 37 -20.81 3.48 9.26
CA LEU A 37 -20.47 2.91 10.56
C LEU A 37 -18.95 2.91 10.80
N ILE A 38 -18.16 2.62 9.76
CA ILE A 38 -16.69 2.74 9.82
C ILE A 38 -16.30 4.21 10.06
N PHE A 39 -16.96 5.17 9.40
CA PHE A 39 -16.77 6.60 9.63
C PHE A 39 -16.99 6.96 11.11
N LEU A 40 -18.13 6.59 11.70
CA LEU A 40 -18.41 6.89 13.10
C LEU A 40 -17.40 6.22 14.04
N ARG A 41 -17.04 4.97 13.76
CA ARG A 41 -16.06 4.24 14.57
C ARG A 41 -14.69 4.89 14.52
N HIS A 42 -14.25 5.31 13.34
CA HIS A 42 -12.99 6.01 13.13
C HIS A 42 -13.01 7.36 13.86
N ALA A 43 -14.06 8.17 13.65
CA ALA A 43 -14.23 9.45 14.33
C ALA A 43 -14.16 9.28 15.85
N TYR A 44 -14.77 8.22 16.39
CA TYR A 44 -14.69 7.92 17.82
C TYR A 44 -13.30 7.51 18.28
N SER A 45 -12.57 6.72 17.48
CA SER A 45 -11.19 6.37 17.79
C SER A 45 -10.28 7.60 17.85
N ARG A 46 -10.42 8.51 16.88
CA ARG A 46 -9.67 9.78 16.87
C ARG A 46 -10.06 10.68 18.03
N TYR A 47 -11.36 10.78 18.34
CA TYR A 47 -11.88 11.49 19.51
C TYR A 47 -11.23 10.99 20.81
N LEU A 48 -11.17 9.68 21.04
CA LEU A 48 -10.53 9.10 22.22
C LEU A 48 -9.01 9.31 22.25
N MET A 49 -8.35 9.32 21.09
CA MET A 49 -6.91 9.53 20.99
C MET A 49 -6.51 10.93 21.44
N VAL A 50 -7.24 11.97 21.00
CA VAL A 50 -6.87 13.37 21.30
C VAL A 50 -7.47 13.88 22.60
N LYS A 51 -8.56 13.27 23.10
CA LYS A 51 -9.28 13.73 24.29
C LYS A 51 -8.38 13.87 25.55
N PRO A 52 -7.52 12.90 25.92
CA PRO A 52 -6.67 13.04 27.10
C PRO A 52 -5.70 14.21 27.01
N GLU A 53 -5.14 14.46 25.81
CA GLU A 53 -4.25 15.61 25.57
C GLU A 53 -5.00 16.94 25.67
N ILE A 54 -6.22 16.99 25.12
CA ILE A 54 -7.09 18.16 25.23
C ILE A 54 -7.40 18.44 26.69
N GLU A 55 -7.89 17.45 27.43
CA GLU A 55 -8.27 17.58 28.85
C GLU A 55 -7.09 18.04 29.71
N ALA A 56 -5.89 17.52 29.46
CA ALA A 56 -4.68 17.96 30.16
C ALA A 56 -4.29 19.42 29.85
N GLY A 57 -4.60 19.91 28.66
CA GLY A 57 -4.32 21.28 28.22
C GLY A 57 -5.41 22.31 28.54
N LEU A 58 -6.58 21.88 29.07
CA LEU A 58 -7.69 22.79 29.32
C LEU A 58 -7.39 23.74 30.50
N PRO A 59 -7.70 25.04 30.37
CA PRO A 59 -7.53 25.99 31.47
C PRO A 59 -8.47 25.64 32.63
N SER A 60 -7.92 25.59 33.83
CA SER A 60 -8.67 25.41 35.08
C SER A 60 -8.80 26.76 35.80
N ARG A 61 -10.01 27.09 36.26
CA ARG A 61 -10.26 28.27 37.10
C ARG A 61 -10.86 27.81 38.41
N GLY A 62 -10.12 27.99 39.51
CA GLY A 62 -10.57 27.55 40.84
C GLY A 62 -10.70 26.03 40.98
N GLY A 63 -9.91 25.25 40.23
CA GLY A 63 -9.95 23.78 40.26
C GLY A 63 -11.02 23.16 39.36
N MET A 64 -11.91 23.94 38.74
CA MET A 64 -12.87 23.46 37.76
C MET A 64 -12.33 23.65 36.34
N VAL A 65 -12.26 22.55 35.61
CA VAL A 65 -11.95 22.50 34.17
C VAL A 65 -13.23 22.84 33.40
N ARG A 66 -13.13 23.68 32.36
CA ARG A 66 -14.29 23.99 31.52
C ARG A 66 -14.76 22.76 30.72
N PRO A 67 -16.02 22.70 30.27
CA PRO A 67 -16.47 21.65 29.35
C PRO A 67 -15.66 21.63 28.05
N LEU A 68 -15.55 20.42 27.48
CA LEU A 68 -15.04 20.18 26.15
C LEU A 68 -15.94 20.87 25.11
N LYS A 69 -15.31 21.46 24.10
CA LYS A 69 -16.00 22.11 22.97
C LYS A 69 -15.52 21.55 21.65
N LYS A 70 -16.31 21.78 20.60
CA LYS A 70 -15.99 21.37 19.23
C LYS A 70 -14.61 21.84 18.78
N GLU A 71 -14.26 23.10 19.05
CA GLU A 71 -13.01 23.71 18.59
C GLU A 71 -11.77 23.01 19.17
N ASP A 72 -11.90 22.42 20.37
CA ASP A 72 -10.81 21.69 21.01
C ASP A 72 -10.38 20.47 20.19
N PHE A 73 -11.34 19.82 19.53
CA PHE A 73 -11.11 18.63 18.70
C PHE A 73 -10.75 19.00 17.26
N THR A 74 -11.44 19.99 16.68
CA THR A 74 -11.17 20.44 15.30
C THR A 74 -9.73 20.92 15.15
N SER A 75 -9.17 21.63 16.14
CA SER A 75 -7.76 22.07 16.13
C SER A 75 -6.73 20.93 16.16
N ARG A 76 -7.17 19.71 16.44
CA ARG A 76 -6.35 18.48 16.49
C ARG A 76 -6.70 17.50 15.36
N GLY A 77 -7.45 17.95 14.34
CA GLY A 77 -7.89 17.09 13.24
C GLY A 77 -8.79 15.96 13.70
N ALA A 78 -9.70 16.24 14.66
CA ALA A 78 -10.67 15.29 15.18
C ALA A 78 -12.09 15.85 15.19
N ILE A 79 -13.06 14.94 15.05
CA ILE A 79 -14.49 15.26 15.15
C ILE A 79 -14.91 15.19 16.61
N PHE A 80 -15.55 16.25 17.11
CA PHE A 80 -16.21 16.26 18.40
C PHE A 80 -17.47 15.42 18.32
N LEU A 81 -17.58 14.42 19.20
CA LEU A 81 -18.72 13.51 19.22
C LEU A 81 -19.55 13.74 20.47
N GLN A 82 -20.79 14.17 20.23
CA GLN A 82 -21.84 14.20 21.25
C GLN A 82 -22.03 12.80 21.85
N PRO A 83 -22.47 12.65 23.11
CA PRO A 83 -22.60 11.35 23.77
C PRO A 83 -23.39 10.31 22.94
N GLN A 84 -24.48 10.72 22.29
CA GLN A 84 -25.29 9.84 21.44
C GLN A 84 -24.60 9.39 20.14
N ALA A 85 -23.57 10.12 19.69
CA ALA A 85 -22.79 9.81 18.49
C ALA A 85 -21.50 9.03 18.80
N GLN A 86 -21.22 8.75 20.08
CA GLN A 86 -20.05 7.95 20.47
C GLN A 86 -20.32 6.48 20.19
N PHE A 87 -19.34 5.80 19.58
CA PHE A 87 -19.54 4.45 19.07
C PHE A 87 -19.85 3.43 20.20
N ASP A 88 -19.22 3.59 21.36
CA ASP A 88 -19.49 2.76 22.54
C ASP A 88 -20.95 2.87 23.02
N HIS A 89 -21.54 4.07 22.93
CA HIS A 89 -22.95 4.26 23.27
C HIS A 89 -23.85 3.42 22.35
N LEU A 90 -23.63 3.52 21.04
CA LEU A 90 -24.38 2.76 20.04
C LEU A 90 -24.21 1.25 20.22
N ALA A 91 -22.97 0.79 20.44
CA ALA A 91 -22.66 -0.62 20.67
C ALA A 91 -23.26 -1.18 21.98
N SER A 92 -23.53 -0.32 22.96
CA SER A 92 -24.12 -0.70 24.26
C SER A 92 -25.65 -0.76 24.26
N LEU A 93 -26.32 -0.42 23.16
CA LEU A 93 -27.77 -0.37 23.10
C LEU A 93 -28.41 -1.75 23.35
N PRO A 94 -29.46 -1.83 24.19
CA PRO A 94 -30.13 -3.11 24.49
C PRO A 94 -30.80 -3.68 23.23
N GLY A 95 -31.03 -4.99 23.21
CA GLY A 95 -31.59 -5.69 22.04
C GLY A 95 -32.93 -5.15 21.53
N GLY A 96 -33.77 -4.62 22.43
CA GLY A 96 -35.07 -4.02 22.08
C GLY A 96 -35.01 -2.54 21.67
N ALA A 97 -33.83 -1.92 21.65
CA ALA A 97 -33.69 -0.55 21.16
C ALA A 97 -33.78 -0.51 19.62
N ASP A 98 -34.30 0.60 19.10
CA ASP A 98 -34.27 0.91 17.67
C ASP A 98 -32.86 1.42 17.30
N ARG A 99 -31.99 0.51 16.85
CA ARG A 99 -30.60 0.84 16.51
C ARG A 99 -30.52 1.70 15.26
N ALA A 100 -31.43 1.52 14.29
CA ALA A 100 -31.47 2.33 13.09
C ALA A 100 -31.73 3.80 13.45
N ALA A 101 -32.76 4.07 14.27
CA ALA A 101 -33.05 5.42 14.74
C ALA A 101 -31.88 6.03 15.54
N ALA A 102 -31.22 5.26 16.40
CA ALA A 102 -30.07 5.73 17.16
C ALA A 102 -28.86 6.08 16.27
N ILE A 103 -28.54 5.24 15.28
CA ILE A 103 -27.46 5.51 14.33
C ILE A 103 -27.79 6.76 13.50
N ILE A 104 -29.03 6.91 13.03
CA ILE A 104 -29.46 8.10 12.28
C ILE A 104 -29.29 9.36 13.14
N ALA A 105 -29.74 9.34 14.39
CA ALA A 105 -29.58 10.46 15.32
C ALA A 105 -28.11 10.80 15.59
N ALA A 106 -27.22 9.79 15.64
CA ALA A 106 -25.78 9.99 15.74
C ALA A 106 -25.22 10.72 14.51
N MET A 107 -25.59 10.29 13.30
CA MET A 107 -25.17 10.93 12.05
C MET A 107 -25.68 12.37 11.97
N GLU A 108 -26.94 12.61 12.30
CA GLU A 108 -27.55 13.95 12.30
C GLU A 108 -26.86 14.89 13.30
N ALA A 109 -26.48 14.39 14.48
CA ALA A 109 -25.71 15.16 15.45
C ALA A 109 -24.34 15.59 14.90
N VAL A 110 -23.64 14.69 14.19
CA VAL A 110 -22.37 15.04 13.53
C VAL A 110 -22.58 16.07 12.41
N GLU A 111 -23.59 15.88 11.55
CA GLU A 111 -23.88 16.83 10.46
C GLU A 111 -24.29 18.22 10.97
N ALA A 112 -24.99 18.29 12.09
CA ALA A 112 -25.38 19.55 12.73
C ALA A 112 -24.15 20.35 13.20
N ASP A 113 -23.18 19.66 13.80
CA ASP A 113 -21.94 20.28 14.28
C ASP A 113 -20.98 20.60 13.11
N TYR A 114 -21.01 19.84 12.02
CA TYR A 114 -20.06 19.97 10.89
C TYR A 114 -20.77 20.24 9.56
N PRO A 115 -20.95 21.52 9.16
CA PRO A 115 -21.70 21.89 7.95
C PRO A 115 -21.19 21.26 6.66
N ALA A 116 -19.89 20.99 6.54
CA ALA A 116 -19.29 20.31 5.38
C ALA A 116 -19.82 18.89 5.17
N LEU A 117 -20.34 18.25 6.23
CA LEU A 117 -20.92 16.91 6.21
C LEU A 117 -22.44 16.91 6.05
N LYS A 118 -23.09 18.08 5.96
CA LYS A 118 -24.55 18.14 5.83
C LYS A 118 -25.05 17.37 4.60
N GLY A 119 -25.90 16.36 4.83
CA GLY A 119 -26.41 15.49 3.76
C GLY A 119 -25.39 14.49 3.20
N VAL A 120 -24.21 14.37 3.81
CA VAL A 120 -23.14 13.48 3.36
C VAL A 120 -23.29 12.09 4.00
N LEU A 121 -23.57 12.04 5.31
CA LEU A 121 -23.60 10.80 6.06
C LEU A 121 -24.86 9.99 5.73
N PRO A 122 -24.75 8.66 5.58
CA PRO A 122 -25.89 7.78 5.33
C PRO A 122 -26.88 7.83 6.48
N LYS A 123 -28.18 7.76 6.16
CA LYS A 123 -29.28 7.87 7.12
C LYS A 123 -30.41 6.93 6.75
N SER A 124 -31.06 7.16 5.61
CA SER A 124 -32.19 6.33 5.14
C SER A 124 -31.81 4.88 4.92
N GLU A 125 -30.55 4.62 4.54
CA GLU A 125 -30.01 3.30 4.29
C GLU A 125 -30.09 2.38 5.53
N TYR A 126 -30.07 2.94 6.74
CA TYR A 126 -30.17 2.16 7.98
C TYR A 126 -31.59 1.66 8.30
N GLN A 127 -32.63 2.30 7.75
CA GLN A 127 -34.03 1.92 8.05
C GLN A 127 -34.41 0.58 7.42
N SER A 128 -33.70 0.16 6.38
CA SER A 128 -33.94 -1.11 5.67
C SER A 128 -33.06 -2.25 6.18
N LEU A 129 -32.24 -2.02 7.21
CA LEU A 129 -31.42 -3.06 7.85
C LEU A 129 -32.12 -3.62 9.09
N GLU A 130 -32.08 -4.94 9.26
CA GLU A 130 -32.62 -5.59 10.45
C GLU A 130 -31.88 -5.17 11.71
N ASN A 131 -32.60 -5.04 12.83
CA ASN A 131 -32.04 -4.52 14.08
C ASN A 131 -30.95 -5.43 14.67
N ASP A 132 -31.09 -6.75 14.51
CA ASP A 132 -30.10 -7.73 14.99
C ASP A 132 -28.81 -7.65 14.16
N VAL A 133 -28.96 -7.51 12.85
CA VAL A 133 -27.88 -7.33 11.90
C VAL A 133 -27.07 -6.05 12.22
N LEU A 134 -27.74 -4.93 12.51
CA LEU A 134 -27.07 -3.70 12.99
C LEU A 134 -26.35 -3.92 14.34
N GLY A 135 -26.94 -4.69 15.24
CA GLY A 135 -26.35 -5.02 16.54
C GLY A 135 -25.04 -5.80 16.40
N ASP A 136 -25.01 -6.79 15.52
CA ASP A 136 -23.81 -7.60 15.26
C ASP A 136 -22.66 -6.76 14.68
N VAL A 137 -22.97 -5.87 13.73
CA VAL A 137 -21.98 -4.99 13.11
C VAL A 137 -21.39 -4.01 14.10
N LEU A 138 -22.23 -3.35 14.90
CA LEU A 138 -21.78 -2.44 15.95
C LEU A 138 -20.85 -3.17 16.93
N ARG A 139 -21.18 -4.41 17.31
CA ARG A 139 -20.35 -5.24 18.18
C ARG A 139 -19.01 -5.59 17.54
N ILE A 140 -18.99 -5.92 16.25
CA ILE A 140 -17.77 -6.30 15.53
C ILE A 140 -16.82 -5.11 15.37
N PHE A 141 -17.34 -3.94 15.01
CA PHE A 141 -16.54 -2.72 14.91
C PHE A 141 -16.13 -2.15 16.27
N ASN A 142 -16.79 -2.57 17.37
CA ASN A 142 -16.40 -2.19 18.73
C ASN A 142 -15.39 -3.12 19.41
N ASP A 143 -14.58 -3.85 18.63
CA ASP A 143 -13.55 -4.71 19.21
C ASP A 143 -12.52 -3.92 20.03
N PRO A 144 -12.26 -4.27 21.31
CA PRO A 144 -11.23 -3.64 22.13
C PRO A 144 -9.82 -3.69 21.52
N ALA A 145 -9.51 -4.71 20.71
CA ALA A 145 -8.25 -4.80 19.98
C ALA A 145 -8.07 -3.62 19.00
N LEU A 146 -9.18 -3.10 18.45
CA LEU A 146 -9.16 -1.92 17.59
C LEU A 146 -8.97 -0.61 18.38
N GLN A 147 -9.36 -0.56 19.66
CA GLN A 147 -9.22 0.62 20.51
C GLN A 147 -7.76 0.85 20.94
N SER A 148 -6.97 -0.22 21.07
CA SER A 148 -5.55 -0.17 21.50
C SER A 148 -4.55 -0.07 20.34
N ALA A 149 -5.05 -0.06 19.11
CA ALA A 149 -4.23 0.03 17.91
C ALA A 149 -3.55 1.40 17.81
N LYS A 150 -2.23 1.42 17.60
CA LYS A 150 -1.43 2.65 17.46
C LYS A 150 -1.36 3.07 15.99
N GLY A 151 -1.34 4.39 15.75
CA GLY A 151 -1.32 4.97 14.40
C GLY A 151 -2.71 5.02 13.77
N ASP A 152 -2.78 5.34 12.47
CA ASP A 152 -4.05 5.46 11.75
C ASP A 152 -4.55 4.12 11.19
N VAL A 153 -4.89 3.20 12.09
CA VAL A 153 -5.41 1.88 11.70
C VAL A 153 -6.79 1.98 11.06
N PHE A 154 -7.65 2.87 11.57
CA PHE A 154 -9.00 3.00 11.02
C PHE A 154 -9.05 3.74 9.69
N GLY A 155 -8.14 4.67 9.41
CA GLY A 155 -8.01 5.29 8.08
C GLY A 155 -7.64 4.24 7.04
N ARG A 156 -6.64 3.39 7.36
CA ARG A 156 -6.29 2.22 6.53
C ARG A 156 -7.45 1.26 6.33
N ILE A 157 -8.21 0.94 7.38
CA ILE A 157 -9.43 0.12 7.26
C ILE A 157 -10.43 0.81 6.33
N TYR A 158 -10.66 2.11 6.47
CA TYR A 158 -11.57 2.86 5.60
C TYR A 158 -11.13 2.77 4.12
N GLU A 159 -9.84 3.00 3.83
CA GLU A 159 -9.27 2.85 2.48
C GLU A 159 -9.34 1.41 1.96
N TYR A 160 -9.09 0.41 2.81
CA TYR A 160 -9.24 -1.00 2.48
C TYR A 160 -10.67 -1.32 2.07
N PHE A 161 -11.67 -0.87 2.84
CA PHE A 161 -13.07 -1.08 2.48
C PHE A 161 -13.42 -0.36 1.17
N LEU A 162 -13.02 0.91 0.98
CA LEU A 162 -13.19 1.61 -0.30
C LEU A 162 -12.64 0.79 -1.48
N THR A 163 -11.47 0.16 -1.29
CA THR A 163 -10.84 -0.73 -2.27
C THR A 163 -11.70 -1.96 -2.54
N GLN A 164 -12.08 -2.71 -1.50
CA GLN A 164 -12.88 -3.94 -1.64
C GLN A 164 -14.24 -3.67 -2.30
N PHE A 165 -14.85 -2.53 -2.00
CA PHE A 165 -16.11 -2.14 -2.62
C PHE A 165 -15.95 -1.72 -4.07
N ALA A 166 -14.83 -1.09 -4.44
CA ALA A 166 -14.51 -0.83 -5.85
C ALA A 166 -14.37 -2.15 -6.64
N ASP A 167 -13.79 -3.19 -6.02
CA ASP A 167 -13.65 -4.52 -6.64
C ASP A 167 -15.01 -5.17 -6.93
N GLN A 168 -15.95 -5.06 -5.99
CA GLN A 168 -17.31 -5.58 -6.14
C GLN A 168 -18.17 -4.75 -7.10
N SER A 169 -17.99 -3.42 -7.09
CA SER A 169 -18.81 -2.46 -7.85
C SER A 169 -18.34 -2.25 -9.29
N ALA A 170 -17.19 -2.84 -9.66
CA ALA A 170 -16.51 -2.68 -10.97
C ALA A 170 -17.33 -3.07 -12.22
N HIS A 171 -18.61 -3.40 -12.07
CA HIS A 171 -19.46 -3.85 -13.17
C HIS A 171 -20.18 -2.68 -13.86
N ASP A 172 -20.30 -1.50 -13.24
CA ASP A 172 -21.03 -0.36 -13.81
C ASP A 172 -20.23 0.95 -13.76
N GLY A 173 -19.69 1.40 -14.91
CA GLY A 173 -19.47 2.85 -15.13
C GLY A 173 -18.05 3.41 -15.26
N GLY A 174 -17.00 2.60 -15.15
CA GLY A 174 -15.62 3.04 -15.44
C GLY A 174 -15.03 4.06 -14.45
N GLU A 175 -15.55 4.13 -13.23
CA GLU A 175 -14.95 4.86 -12.10
C GLU A 175 -13.88 3.95 -11.47
N PHE A 176 -12.62 4.41 -11.45
CA PHE A 176 -11.47 3.60 -11.02
C PHE A 176 -11.02 4.00 -9.62
N PHE A 177 -11.04 3.05 -8.69
CA PHE A 177 -10.28 3.21 -7.45
C PHE A 177 -8.78 3.05 -7.76
N THR A 178 -7.98 4.00 -7.31
CA THR A 178 -6.54 3.99 -7.53
C THR A 178 -5.85 3.31 -6.35
N PRO A 179 -5.07 2.23 -6.56
CA PRO A 179 -4.38 1.55 -5.47
C PRO A 179 -3.48 2.52 -4.66
N PRO A 180 -3.43 2.40 -3.32
CA PRO A 180 -2.68 3.33 -2.47
C PRO A 180 -1.21 3.48 -2.86
N SER A 181 -0.55 2.41 -3.31
CA SER A 181 0.86 2.47 -3.73
C SER A 181 1.10 3.28 -5.00
N ILE A 182 0.15 3.28 -5.93
CA ILE A 182 0.20 4.09 -7.15
C ILE A 182 0.01 5.56 -6.79
N VAL A 183 -0.95 5.85 -5.91
CA VAL A 183 -1.15 7.21 -5.38
C VAL A 183 0.10 7.69 -4.66
N GLN A 184 0.69 6.86 -3.79
CA GLN A 184 1.89 7.22 -3.05
C GLN A 184 3.10 7.40 -3.98
N MET A 185 3.23 6.65 -5.07
CA MET A 185 4.25 6.88 -6.10
C MET A 185 4.09 8.27 -6.74
N ILE A 186 2.85 8.65 -7.11
CA ILE A 186 2.55 9.99 -7.61
C ILE A 186 2.94 11.06 -6.58
N VAL A 187 2.46 10.93 -5.34
CA VAL A 187 2.72 11.88 -4.25
C VAL A 187 4.22 12.01 -3.97
N ASN A 188 4.95 10.90 -3.92
CA ASN A 188 6.40 10.91 -3.67
C ASN A 188 7.18 11.54 -4.83
N ALA A 189 6.66 11.42 -6.06
CA ALA A 189 7.26 12.08 -7.22
C ALA A 189 6.98 13.58 -7.21
N ILE A 190 5.73 14.02 -7.02
CA ILE A 190 5.38 15.45 -7.15
C ILE A 190 5.52 16.24 -5.86
N GLU A 191 5.64 15.58 -4.70
CA GLU A 191 5.83 16.16 -3.37
C GLU A 191 4.87 17.34 -3.07
N PRO A 192 3.55 17.10 -2.98
CA PRO A 192 2.53 18.13 -2.77
C PRO A 192 2.55 18.62 -1.32
N ASP A 193 3.45 19.53 -0.99
CA ASP A 193 3.73 20.02 0.35
C ASP A 193 3.03 21.34 0.73
N HIS A 194 2.40 22.02 -0.23
CA HIS A 194 1.75 23.32 0.01
C HIS A 194 0.70 23.69 -1.05
N GLY A 195 0.06 24.84 -0.85
CA GLY A 195 -0.71 25.53 -1.88
C GLY A 195 -1.97 24.80 -2.30
N SER A 196 -2.36 24.99 -3.55
CA SER A 196 -3.56 24.42 -4.15
C SER A 196 -3.30 23.05 -4.76
N VAL A 197 -3.98 22.03 -4.25
CA VAL A 197 -3.92 20.65 -4.74
C VAL A 197 -5.25 20.33 -5.42
N LEU A 198 -5.22 20.15 -6.74
CA LEU A 198 -6.40 19.91 -7.58
C LEU A 198 -6.45 18.46 -8.06
N ASP A 199 -7.59 17.80 -7.84
CA ASP A 199 -7.96 16.58 -8.56
C ASP A 199 -9.30 16.81 -9.28
N PRO A 200 -9.30 17.04 -10.59
CA PRO A 200 -10.52 17.33 -11.33
C PRO A 200 -11.29 16.05 -11.75
N ALA A 201 -10.93 14.89 -11.20
CA ALA A 201 -11.65 13.62 -11.30
C ALA A 201 -11.50 12.84 -9.97
N CYS A 202 -11.85 13.49 -8.86
CA CYS A 202 -11.32 13.13 -7.54
C CYS A 202 -11.78 11.80 -6.97
N GLY A 203 -12.83 11.19 -7.52
CA GLY A 203 -13.36 9.94 -7.01
C GLY A 203 -13.63 10.03 -5.51
N SER A 204 -13.17 9.04 -4.74
CA SER A 204 -13.28 8.99 -3.27
C SER A 204 -12.26 9.85 -2.51
N GLY A 205 -11.50 10.72 -3.19
CA GLY A 205 -10.57 11.66 -2.55
C GLY A 205 -9.25 11.02 -2.06
N GLY A 206 -8.90 9.81 -2.51
CA GLY A 206 -7.69 9.11 -2.07
C GLY A 206 -6.39 9.86 -2.36
N MET A 207 -6.34 10.63 -3.46
CA MET A 207 -5.19 11.48 -3.80
C MET A 207 -4.91 12.54 -2.73
N PHE A 208 -5.95 13.13 -2.15
CA PHE A 208 -5.83 14.16 -1.10
C PHE A 208 -5.37 13.58 0.23
N VAL A 209 -5.90 12.41 0.61
CA VAL A 209 -5.51 11.70 1.84
C VAL A 209 -4.00 11.40 1.82
N GLN A 210 -3.49 10.85 0.72
CA GLN A 210 -2.07 10.52 0.61
C GLN A 210 -1.17 11.78 0.53
N SER A 211 -1.68 12.87 -0.04
CA SER A 211 -0.99 14.17 0.00
C SER A 211 -0.89 14.72 1.42
N ALA A 212 -1.96 14.61 2.21
CA ALA A 212 -1.94 14.99 3.61
C ALA A 212 -0.96 14.14 4.42
N HIS A 213 -0.95 12.82 4.24
CA HIS A 213 0.05 11.95 4.88
C HIS A 213 1.49 12.33 4.52
N PHE A 214 1.73 12.81 3.30
CA PHE A 214 3.04 13.31 2.90
C PHE A 214 3.41 14.59 3.67
N ILE A 215 2.50 15.55 3.76
CA ILE A 215 2.67 16.79 4.53
C ILE A 215 2.92 16.49 6.02
N GLU A 216 2.18 15.56 6.61
CA GLU A 216 2.36 15.15 8.00
C GLU A 216 3.72 14.49 8.25
N LYS A 217 4.21 13.65 7.31
CA LYS A 217 5.56 13.09 7.37
C LYS A 217 6.63 14.17 7.35
N MET A 218 6.37 15.30 6.67
CA MET A 218 7.19 16.51 6.67
C MET A 218 7.02 17.36 7.94
N GLN A 219 6.31 16.86 8.96
CA GLN A 219 6.03 17.54 10.23
C GLN A 219 5.26 18.86 10.07
N GLN A 220 4.41 18.93 9.04
CA GLN A 220 3.54 20.06 8.77
C GLN A 220 2.07 19.70 8.95
N ASP A 221 1.23 20.73 9.12
CA ASP A 221 -0.22 20.57 9.26
C ASP A 221 -0.89 20.77 7.89
N PRO A 222 -1.47 19.71 7.29
CA PRO A 222 -2.05 19.79 5.95
C PRO A 222 -3.18 20.81 5.86
N THR A 223 -3.92 21.05 6.95
CA THR A 223 -5.04 22.02 6.98
C THR A 223 -4.57 23.47 6.93
N LYS A 224 -3.28 23.72 7.18
CA LYS A 224 -2.70 25.07 7.18
C LYS A 224 -1.89 25.38 5.92
N VAL A 225 -1.24 24.37 5.35
CA VAL A 225 -0.31 24.57 4.23
C VAL A 225 -0.93 24.27 2.87
N ALA A 226 -1.96 23.43 2.81
CA ALA A 226 -2.59 23.01 1.56
C ALA A 226 -4.10 23.29 1.54
N THR A 227 -4.65 23.49 0.34
CA THR A 227 -6.09 23.56 0.08
C THR A 227 -6.44 22.56 -1.01
N PHE A 228 -7.33 21.62 -0.70
CA PHE A 228 -7.74 20.56 -1.61
C PHE A 228 -8.99 20.96 -2.42
N TYR A 229 -8.88 20.84 -3.74
CA TYR A 229 -9.95 21.13 -4.70
C TYR A 229 -10.26 19.87 -5.50
N GLY A 230 -11.50 19.38 -5.43
CA GLY A 230 -11.93 18.17 -6.12
C GLY A 230 -13.14 18.41 -7.01
N GLN A 231 -13.21 17.71 -8.14
CA GLN A 231 -14.41 17.68 -8.97
C GLN A 231 -14.79 16.24 -9.30
N GLU A 232 -16.06 15.90 -9.11
CA GLU A 232 -16.61 14.56 -9.33
C GLU A 232 -18.03 14.66 -9.89
N LYS A 233 -18.42 13.77 -10.80
CA LYS A 233 -19.77 13.76 -11.41
C LYS A 233 -20.77 12.98 -10.54
N ASN A 234 -20.32 11.95 -9.85
CA ASN A 234 -21.18 10.99 -9.15
C ASN A 234 -21.49 11.45 -7.73
N ALA A 235 -22.76 11.70 -7.44
CA ALA A 235 -23.21 12.20 -6.14
C ALA A 235 -22.85 11.27 -4.98
N THR A 236 -22.91 9.95 -5.17
CA THR A 236 -22.50 8.96 -4.17
C THR A 236 -21.00 9.04 -3.93
N THR A 237 -20.21 9.10 -5.00
CA THR A 237 -18.74 9.20 -4.92
C THR A 237 -18.30 10.50 -4.23
N ILE A 238 -19.00 11.62 -4.46
CA ILE A 238 -18.79 12.88 -3.71
C ILE A 238 -19.02 12.69 -2.21
N ARG A 239 -20.06 11.96 -1.80
CA ARG A 239 -20.30 11.67 -0.37
C ARG A 239 -19.13 10.88 0.21
N LEU A 240 -18.62 9.89 -0.50
CA LEU A 240 -17.45 9.11 -0.07
C LEU A 240 -16.21 9.99 0.07
N ALA A 241 -15.93 10.86 -0.89
CA ALA A 241 -14.80 11.78 -0.82
C ALA A 241 -14.87 12.67 0.42
N LYS A 242 -16.04 13.27 0.68
CA LYS A 242 -16.25 14.13 1.85
C LYS A 242 -16.12 13.37 3.17
N MET A 243 -16.65 12.15 3.25
CA MET A 243 -16.45 11.29 4.43
C MET A 243 -14.98 10.92 4.61
N ASN A 244 -14.30 10.53 3.52
CA ASN A 244 -12.90 10.11 3.53
C ASN A 244 -11.97 11.25 3.99
N LEU A 245 -12.19 12.47 3.51
CA LEU A 245 -11.46 13.64 3.98
C LEU A 245 -11.72 13.90 5.47
N ALA A 246 -12.99 13.89 5.89
CA ALA A 246 -13.36 14.19 7.26
C ALA A 246 -12.83 13.18 8.29
N VAL A 247 -12.76 11.88 7.96
CA VAL A 247 -12.16 10.88 8.87
C VAL A 247 -10.67 11.12 9.07
N HIS A 248 -9.96 11.52 8.01
CA HIS A 248 -8.54 11.90 8.08
C HIS A 248 -8.34 13.33 8.63
N GLY A 249 -9.39 14.00 9.14
CA GLY A 249 -9.29 15.34 9.70
C GLY A 249 -9.02 16.44 8.68
N LEU A 250 -9.33 16.19 7.41
CA LEU A 250 -9.09 17.09 6.28
C LEU A 250 -10.37 17.80 5.86
N GLU A 251 -10.21 19.01 5.34
CA GLU A 251 -11.26 19.75 4.62
C GLU A 251 -10.89 19.86 3.15
N GLY A 252 -11.88 19.73 2.26
CA GLY A 252 -11.68 19.88 0.82
C GLY A 252 -12.93 20.40 0.13
N ARG A 253 -12.72 21.19 -0.93
CA ARG A 253 -13.80 21.72 -1.76
C ARG A 253 -14.11 20.74 -2.88
N ILE A 254 -15.10 19.86 -2.65
CA ILE A 254 -15.53 18.86 -3.63
C ILE A 254 -16.81 19.33 -4.33
N GLU A 255 -16.69 19.69 -5.60
CA GLU A 255 -17.78 20.25 -6.41
C GLU A 255 -18.36 19.20 -7.38
N PRO A 256 -19.70 19.15 -7.55
CA PRO A 256 -20.33 18.28 -8.54
C PRO A 256 -20.15 18.83 -9.96
N GLY A 257 -19.75 17.99 -10.91
CA GLY A 257 -19.74 18.40 -12.31
C GLY A 257 -18.95 17.48 -13.25
N ILE A 258 -19.23 17.61 -14.55
CA ILE A 258 -18.45 16.93 -15.60
C ILE A 258 -17.33 17.86 -16.04
N THR A 259 -16.08 17.51 -15.73
CA THR A 259 -14.90 18.35 -15.98
C THR A 259 -14.72 18.78 -17.44
N TYR A 260 -15.14 17.93 -18.39
CA TYR A 260 -15.13 18.29 -19.81
C TYR A 260 -15.93 19.57 -20.11
N TYR A 261 -16.99 19.86 -19.35
CA TYR A 261 -17.93 20.95 -19.65
C TYR A 261 -17.94 22.06 -18.59
N THR A 262 -17.37 21.79 -17.42
CA THR A 262 -17.39 22.72 -16.28
C THR A 262 -16.02 22.76 -15.63
N ASP A 263 -15.50 23.96 -15.39
CA ASP A 263 -14.36 24.23 -14.52
C ASP A 263 -14.87 24.84 -13.21
N ALA A 264 -15.22 24.00 -12.24
CA ALA A 264 -15.93 24.46 -11.04
C ALA A 264 -15.05 25.32 -10.10
N HIS A 265 -13.74 25.20 -10.22
CA HIS A 265 -12.78 25.84 -9.31
C HIS A 265 -12.05 27.05 -9.93
N GLU A 266 -12.16 27.25 -11.25
CA GLU A 266 -11.53 28.36 -11.98
C GLU A 266 -10.00 28.45 -11.77
N LEU A 267 -9.34 27.28 -11.70
CA LEU A 267 -7.92 27.14 -11.34
C LEU A 267 -6.95 27.12 -12.54
N VAL A 268 -7.40 27.45 -13.75
CA VAL A 268 -6.53 27.48 -14.94
C VAL A 268 -5.33 28.39 -14.68
N GLY A 269 -4.12 27.83 -14.81
CA GLY A 269 -2.84 28.51 -14.55
C GLY A 269 -2.55 28.84 -13.08
N LYS A 270 -3.26 28.24 -12.12
CA LYS A 270 -3.19 28.61 -10.69
C LYS A 270 -2.87 27.45 -9.75
N ALA A 271 -3.05 26.20 -10.18
CA ALA A 271 -2.84 25.05 -9.33
C ALA A 271 -1.35 24.78 -9.08
N ASP A 272 -0.95 24.66 -7.82
CA ASP A 272 0.43 24.30 -7.44
C ASP A 272 0.67 22.82 -7.69
N PHE A 273 -0.35 22.00 -7.43
CA PHE A 273 -0.32 20.57 -7.68
C PHE A 273 -1.59 20.10 -8.38
N VAL A 274 -1.42 19.25 -9.40
CA VAL A 274 -2.53 18.52 -10.02
C VAL A 274 -2.28 17.03 -9.95
N MET A 275 -3.23 16.27 -9.44
CA MET A 275 -3.10 14.82 -9.37
C MET A 275 -4.42 14.14 -9.62
N ALA A 276 -4.41 13.05 -10.38
CA ALA A 276 -5.65 12.41 -10.81
C ALA A 276 -5.44 10.98 -11.35
N ASN A 277 -6.53 10.22 -11.33
CA ASN A 277 -6.71 9.03 -12.17
C ASN A 277 -8.04 9.17 -12.93
N PRO A 278 -8.04 9.83 -14.09
CA PRO A 278 -9.27 10.12 -14.82
C PRO A 278 -9.86 8.86 -15.48
N PRO A 279 -11.14 8.88 -15.90
CA PRO A 279 -11.69 7.81 -16.72
C PRO A 279 -10.97 7.73 -18.08
N PHE A 280 -10.40 6.56 -18.37
CA PHE A 280 -9.66 6.32 -19.62
C PHE A 280 -10.57 6.10 -20.83
N ASN A 281 -10.07 6.49 -22.00
CA ASN A 281 -10.60 6.15 -23.32
C ASN A 281 -12.08 6.55 -23.55
N VAL A 282 -12.54 7.63 -22.91
CA VAL A 282 -13.90 8.17 -23.14
C VAL A 282 -14.01 8.71 -24.56
N ASP A 283 -14.99 8.27 -25.34
CA ASP A 283 -15.11 8.52 -26.79
C ASP A 283 -16.37 9.33 -27.19
N GLU A 284 -17.16 9.79 -26.22
CA GLU A 284 -18.42 10.52 -26.45
C GLU A 284 -18.38 12.01 -26.05
N VAL A 285 -17.18 12.57 -25.79
CA VAL A 285 -17.07 13.99 -25.42
C VAL A 285 -17.37 14.89 -26.61
N ASP A 286 -18.27 15.85 -26.43
CA ASP A 286 -18.70 16.76 -27.49
C ASP A 286 -17.61 17.77 -27.87
N ALA A 287 -17.00 17.59 -29.05
CA ALA A 287 -15.88 18.41 -29.49
C ALA A 287 -16.29 19.88 -29.73
N GLU A 288 -17.52 20.12 -30.20
CA GLU A 288 -17.98 21.49 -30.50
C GLU A 288 -18.15 22.33 -29.24
N LYS A 289 -18.54 21.70 -28.12
CA LYS A 289 -18.67 22.38 -26.82
C LYS A 289 -17.31 22.80 -26.25
N ILE A 290 -16.26 22.03 -26.50
CA ILE A 290 -14.95 22.22 -25.85
C ILE A 290 -13.88 22.81 -26.78
N ARG A 291 -14.14 22.96 -28.09
CA ARG A 291 -13.12 23.42 -29.06
C ARG A 291 -12.47 24.79 -28.77
N LYS A 292 -13.09 25.61 -27.93
CA LYS A 292 -12.58 26.94 -27.51
C LYS A 292 -12.16 26.96 -26.04
N ASP A 293 -12.13 25.80 -25.39
CA ASP A 293 -11.77 25.69 -23.98
C ASP A 293 -10.31 26.12 -23.79
N PRO A 294 -10.02 27.11 -22.93
CA PRO A 294 -8.65 27.55 -22.66
C PRO A 294 -7.77 26.44 -22.08
N ARG A 295 -8.38 25.37 -21.56
CA ARG A 295 -7.70 24.19 -21.03
C ARG A 295 -7.12 23.26 -22.10
N LEU A 296 -7.31 23.57 -23.39
CA LEU A 296 -6.76 22.85 -24.53
C LEU A 296 -5.64 23.64 -25.25
N PRO A 297 -4.52 23.97 -24.59
CA PRO A 297 -3.48 24.82 -25.17
C PRO A 297 -2.80 24.21 -26.40
N PHE A 298 -2.89 22.89 -26.57
CA PHE A 298 -2.26 22.16 -27.68
C PHE A 298 -3.22 21.82 -28.83
N GLY A 299 -4.50 22.17 -28.68
CA GLY A 299 -5.58 21.82 -29.59
C GLY A 299 -6.33 20.55 -29.20
N LEU A 300 -7.31 20.16 -30.02
CA LEU A 300 -8.10 18.95 -29.81
C LEU A 300 -7.33 17.69 -30.23
N PRO A 301 -7.52 16.56 -29.53
CA PRO A 301 -7.13 15.23 -30.03
C PRO A 301 -8.06 14.78 -31.17
N GLY A 302 -7.98 13.50 -31.57
CA GLY A 302 -8.78 12.96 -32.67
C GLY A 302 -10.27 13.21 -32.49
N VAL A 303 -10.94 13.66 -33.57
CA VAL A 303 -12.39 13.88 -33.61
C VAL A 303 -13.00 12.96 -34.66
N ASN A 304 -14.00 12.19 -34.26
CA ASN A 304 -14.70 11.26 -35.13
C ASN A 304 -15.73 11.98 -36.03
N LYS A 305 -16.33 11.23 -36.97
CA LYS A 305 -17.32 11.78 -37.93
C LYS A 305 -18.58 12.36 -37.26
N ALA A 306 -18.89 11.94 -36.04
CA ALA A 306 -20.00 12.45 -35.24
C ALA A 306 -19.65 13.71 -34.43
N LYS A 307 -18.49 14.33 -34.69
CA LYS A 307 -17.97 15.50 -33.97
C LYS A 307 -17.77 15.24 -32.47
N LYS A 308 -17.44 13.99 -32.11
CA LYS A 308 -17.04 13.61 -30.76
C LYS A 308 -15.55 13.33 -30.73
N VAL A 309 -14.91 13.66 -29.61
CA VAL A 309 -13.51 13.28 -29.39
C VAL A 309 -13.43 11.76 -29.30
N SER A 310 -12.59 11.13 -30.14
CA SER A 310 -12.48 9.67 -30.24
C SER A 310 -11.77 9.03 -29.05
N ASN A 311 -10.99 9.80 -28.29
CA ASN A 311 -10.37 9.34 -27.05
C ASN A 311 -10.08 10.54 -26.12
N GLY A 312 -10.69 10.53 -24.93
CA GLY A 312 -10.61 11.60 -23.94
C GLY A 312 -9.28 11.70 -23.19
N ASN A 313 -8.35 10.75 -23.36
CA ASN A 313 -7.07 10.75 -22.64
C ASN A 313 -6.30 12.08 -22.83
N TYR A 314 -6.18 12.55 -24.08
CA TYR A 314 -5.46 13.81 -24.36
C TYR A 314 -6.26 15.08 -24.03
N LEU A 315 -7.57 14.97 -23.77
CA LEU A 315 -8.30 16.06 -23.12
C LEU A 315 -7.83 16.20 -21.67
N TRP A 316 -7.82 15.10 -20.91
CA TRP A 316 -7.36 15.10 -19.52
C TRP A 316 -5.91 15.56 -19.38
N ILE A 317 -5.00 15.02 -20.20
CA ILE A 317 -3.59 15.41 -20.20
C ILE A 317 -3.45 16.93 -20.41
N SER A 318 -4.19 17.49 -21.38
CA SER A 318 -4.19 18.93 -21.66
C SER A 318 -4.78 19.73 -20.51
N TYR A 319 -5.89 19.26 -19.91
CA TYR A 319 -6.54 19.91 -18.78
C TYR A 319 -5.60 19.96 -17.57
N PHE A 320 -4.98 18.84 -17.19
CA PHE A 320 -4.04 18.79 -16.07
C PHE A 320 -2.90 19.79 -16.27
N TYR A 321 -2.30 19.81 -17.46
CA TYR A 321 -1.25 20.78 -17.79
C TYR A 321 -1.72 22.24 -17.69
N SER A 322 -2.94 22.52 -18.17
CA SER A 322 -3.48 23.88 -18.20
C SER A 322 -3.81 24.45 -16.82
N TYR A 323 -4.07 23.59 -15.83
CA TYR A 323 -4.33 24.02 -14.47
C TYR A 323 -3.07 24.48 -13.74
N LEU A 324 -1.90 23.93 -14.08
CA LEU A 324 -0.66 24.21 -13.37
C LEU A 324 -0.25 25.69 -13.44
N SER A 325 0.12 26.26 -12.29
CA SER A 325 0.85 27.53 -12.18
C SER A 325 2.24 27.43 -12.83
N ASP A 326 2.96 28.54 -12.93
CA ASP A 326 4.30 28.55 -13.55
C ASP A 326 5.34 27.70 -12.80
N THR A 327 5.08 27.36 -11.53
CA THR A 327 5.90 26.45 -10.71
C THR A 327 5.17 25.16 -10.36
N GLY A 328 4.03 24.89 -11.00
CA GLY A 328 3.16 23.79 -10.66
C GLY A 328 3.73 22.43 -11.11
N ARG A 329 3.43 21.39 -10.34
CA ARG A 329 3.75 20.00 -10.65
C ARG A 329 2.48 19.16 -10.81
N ALA A 330 2.45 18.24 -11.76
CA ALA A 330 1.35 17.29 -11.89
C ALA A 330 1.84 15.85 -11.85
N GLY A 331 1.00 14.96 -11.32
CA GLY A 331 1.25 13.53 -11.36
C GLY A 331 -0.05 12.76 -11.50
N PHE A 332 -0.20 11.99 -12.57
CA PHE A 332 -1.48 11.36 -12.89
C PHE A 332 -1.32 10.01 -13.58
N VAL A 333 -2.34 9.17 -13.45
CA VAL A 333 -2.40 7.88 -14.12
C VAL A 333 -2.98 8.06 -15.52
N MET A 334 -2.40 7.38 -16.51
CA MET A 334 -2.99 7.26 -17.84
C MET A 334 -2.86 5.84 -18.39
N SER A 335 -3.74 5.47 -19.32
CA SER A 335 -3.58 4.26 -20.13
C SER A 335 -2.20 4.26 -20.80
N SER A 336 -1.50 3.12 -20.78
CA SER A 336 -0.21 2.94 -21.48
C SER A 336 -0.28 3.22 -22.98
N GLN A 337 -1.47 3.16 -23.59
CA GLN A 337 -1.67 3.54 -25.00
C GLN A 337 -1.45 5.03 -25.25
N ALA A 338 -1.59 5.88 -24.24
CA ALA A 338 -1.48 7.32 -24.40
C ALA A 338 -0.05 7.77 -24.76
N SER A 339 1.00 7.11 -24.24
CA SER A 339 2.39 7.51 -24.49
C SER A 339 2.87 7.25 -25.91
N SER A 340 2.22 6.34 -26.64
CA SER A 340 2.59 5.98 -28.02
C SER A 340 1.45 6.17 -29.02
N ALA A 341 0.37 6.86 -28.64
CA ALA A 341 -0.77 7.10 -29.53
C ALA A 341 -0.32 7.82 -30.82
N GLY A 342 -0.80 7.37 -31.98
CA GLY A 342 -0.54 7.97 -33.29
C GLY A 342 -1.48 9.14 -33.61
N GLY A 343 -1.53 9.55 -34.89
CA GLY A 343 -2.57 10.47 -35.38
C GLY A 343 -2.52 11.88 -34.77
N GLU A 344 -3.69 12.42 -34.42
CA GLU A 344 -3.79 13.76 -33.81
C GLU A 344 -3.25 13.78 -32.38
N GLU A 345 -3.39 12.67 -31.64
CA GLU A 345 -2.82 12.50 -30.31
C GLU A 345 -1.29 12.62 -30.33
N ALA A 346 -0.62 12.11 -31.36
CA ALA A 346 0.83 12.28 -31.53
C ALA A 346 1.22 13.77 -31.70
N LYS A 347 0.41 14.56 -32.40
CA LYS A 347 0.65 16.01 -32.56
C LYS A 347 0.45 16.77 -31.25
N VAL A 348 -0.58 16.42 -30.48
CA VAL A 348 -0.80 17.00 -29.15
C VAL A 348 0.37 16.65 -28.23
N ARG A 349 0.79 15.38 -28.21
CA ARG A 349 1.94 14.92 -27.43
C ARG A 349 3.23 15.63 -27.80
N GLN A 350 3.52 15.76 -29.10
CA GLN A 350 4.71 16.48 -29.57
C GLN A 350 4.73 17.91 -29.01
N LYS A 351 3.65 18.68 -29.18
CA LYS A 351 3.59 20.06 -28.67
C LYS A 351 3.74 20.14 -27.14
N LEU A 352 3.16 19.17 -26.43
CA LEU A 352 3.30 19.06 -24.98
C LEU A 352 4.76 18.79 -24.58
N VAL A 353 5.44 17.83 -25.22
CA VAL A 353 6.86 17.53 -24.95
C VAL A 353 7.75 18.73 -25.29
N GLU A 354 7.49 19.40 -26.41
CA GLU A 354 8.22 20.60 -26.83
C GLU A 354 8.14 21.76 -25.83
N THR A 355 7.20 21.75 -24.88
CA THR A 355 7.19 22.72 -23.76
C THR A 355 8.34 22.52 -22.78
N GLY A 356 8.96 21.34 -22.75
CA GLY A 356 9.98 20.96 -21.78
C GLY A 356 9.42 20.54 -20.41
N HIS A 357 8.11 20.64 -20.17
CA HIS A 357 7.49 20.43 -18.86
C HIS A 357 7.11 18.98 -18.56
N VAL A 358 7.24 18.06 -19.52
CA VAL A 358 7.12 16.63 -19.22
C VAL A 358 8.36 16.23 -18.41
N ASP A 359 8.15 15.84 -17.16
CA ASP A 359 9.24 15.62 -16.20
C ASP A 359 9.68 14.16 -16.19
N ALA A 360 8.73 13.26 -15.98
CA ALA A 360 9.00 11.83 -15.88
C ALA A 360 7.84 10.99 -16.39
N MET A 361 8.18 9.80 -16.89
CA MET A 361 7.25 8.78 -17.34
C MET A 361 7.57 7.48 -16.62
N ILE A 362 6.57 6.90 -15.95
CA ILE A 362 6.74 5.66 -15.17
C ILE A 362 5.86 4.56 -15.75
N ALA A 363 6.45 3.51 -16.31
CA ALA A 363 5.70 2.35 -16.77
C ALA A 363 5.38 1.41 -15.61
N ILE A 364 4.11 1.10 -15.43
CA ILE A 364 3.61 0.19 -14.41
C ILE A 364 3.08 -1.06 -15.10
N ARG A 365 3.37 -2.22 -14.51
CA ARG A 365 2.84 -3.49 -15.02
C ARG A 365 1.33 -3.57 -14.83
N GLY A 366 0.68 -4.44 -15.61
CA GLY A 366 -0.73 -4.77 -15.38
C GLY A 366 -0.97 -5.37 -13.99
N ASN A 367 -2.24 -5.42 -13.58
CA ASN A 367 -2.71 -6.03 -12.33
C ASN A 367 -2.34 -5.30 -11.02
N PHE A 368 -1.95 -4.03 -11.08
CA PHE A 368 -2.01 -3.14 -9.92
C PHE A 368 -3.45 -2.71 -9.62
N PHE A 369 -4.22 -2.40 -10.68
CA PHE A 369 -5.64 -2.11 -10.55
C PHE A 369 -6.41 -3.40 -10.33
N TYR A 370 -7.17 -3.43 -9.25
CA TYR A 370 -7.96 -4.59 -8.83
C TYR A 370 -9.06 -4.97 -9.85
N THR A 371 -9.61 -3.97 -10.53
CA THR A 371 -10.76 -4.11 -11.43
C THR A 371 -10.38 -4.42 -12.88
N ARG A 372 -9.13 -4.15 -13.30
CA ARG A 372 -8.66 -4.39 -14.67
C ARG A 372 -7.16 -4.71 -14.74
N SER A 373 -6.81 -5.67 -15.58
CA SER A 373 -5.42 -6.06 -15.87
C SER A 373 -4.65 -5.11 -16.79
N VAL A 374 -5.16 -3.92 -17.09
CA VAL A 374 -4.60 -3.03 -18.09
C VAL A 374 -3.32 -2.38 -17.57
N PRO A 375 -2.19 -2.41 -18.31
CA PRO A 375 -1.00 -1.65 -17.97
C PRO A 375 -1.28 -0.14 -18.02
N CYS A 376 -0.81 0.58 -17.02
CA CYS A 376 -0.88 2.04 -16.99
C CYS A 376 0.52 2.65 -16.98
N GLU A 377 0.56 3.95 -17.20
CA GLU A 377 1.74 4.76 -16.97
C GLU A 377 1.39 5.92 -16.04
N LEU A 378 2.36 6.31 -15.24
CA LEU A 378 2.27 7.54 -14.44
C LEU A 378 3.03 8.63 -15.18
N TRP A 379 2.36 9.74 -15.42
CA TRP A 379 2.90 10.90 -16.08
C TRP A 379 3.16 11.97 -15.05
N MET A 380 4.36 12.54 -15.07
CA MET A 380 4.73 13.65 -14.21
C MET A 380 5.00 14.89 -15.05
N PHE A 381 4.43 16.02 -14.64
CA PHE A 381 4.78 17.34 -15.16
C PHE A 381 5.45 18.16 -14.08
N ASP A 382 6.39 19.01 -14.51
CA ASP A 382 7.00 20.01 -13.67
C ASP A 382 7.29 21.24 -14.56
N LYS A 383 6.65 22.37 -14.25
CA LYS A 383 6.85 23.64 -14.96
C LYS A 383 8.07 24.42 -14.45
N ALA A 384 8.63 24.02 -13.32
CA ALA A 384 9.83 24.60 -12.72
C ALA A 384 11.03 23.64 -12.78
N LYS A 385 11.11 22.80 -13.82
CA LYS A 385 12.25 21.91 -14.04
C LYS A 385 13.57 22.67 -14.01
N ALA A 386 14.58 22.02 -13.43
CA ALA A 386 15.93 22.53 -13.43
C ALA A 386 16.40 22.75 -14.89
N PRO A 387 17.12 23.86 -15.19
CA PRO A 387 17.52 24.19 -16.56
C PRO A 387 18.26 23.07 -17.31
N GLU A 388 19.05 22.27 -16.61
CA GLU A 388 19.80 21.11 -17.15
C GLU A 388 18.92 19.93 -17.59
N HIS A 389 17.65 19.92 -17.18
CA HIS A 389 16.64 18.89 -17.50
C HIS A 389 15.50 19.44 -18.36
N ALA A 390 15.55 20.71 -18.76
CA ALA A 390 14.47 21.37 -19.49
C ALA A 390 14.08 20.64 -20.79
N ASP A 391 15.06 20.02 -21.47
CA ASP A 391 14.87 19.26 -22.71
C ASP A 391 14.93 17.75 -22.52
N LYS A 392 14.75 17.26 -21.29
CA LYS A 392 14.88 15.84 -20.93
C LYS A 392 13.66 15.31 -20.21
N VAL A 393 13.38 14.03 -20.39
CA VAL A 393 12.32 13.29 -19.67
C VAL A 393 12.96 12.08 -18.98
N LEU A 394 12.67 11.91 -17.68
CA LEU A 394 13.08 10.72 -16.94
C LEU A 394 12.18 9.54 -17.31
N MET A 395 12.71 8.58 -18.05
CA MET A 395 12.01 7.34 -18.41
C MET A 395 12.30 6.28 -17.35
N LEU A 396 11.30 5.88 -16.58
CA LEU A 396 11.37 4.86 -15.54
C LEU A 396 10.45 3.67 -15.90
N ASP A 397 11.03 2.49 -16.03
CA ASP A 397 10.32 1.24 -16.26
C ASP A 397 10.22 0.42 -14.98
N ALA A 398 9.14 0.63 -14.22
CA ALA A 398 8.89 -0.08 -12.97
C ALA A 398 8.14 -1.40 -13.16
N ARG A 399 8.00 -1.91 -14.40
CA ARG A 399 7.21 -3.13 -14.68
C ARG A 399 7.77 -4.39 -14.03
N GLN A 400 9.07 -4.42 -13.70
CA GLN A 400 9.71 -5.53 -13.00
C GLN A 400 9.85 -5.30 -11.49
N VAL A 401 9.44 -4.14 -10.97
CA VAL A 401 9.49 -3.84 -9.53
C VAL A 401 8.09 -4.06 -8.95
N PHE A 402 7.87 -5.17 -8.25
CA PHE A 402 6.58 -5.45 -7.61
C PHE A 402 6.68 -6.55 -6.57
N ARG A 403 5.68 -6.63 -5.70
CA ARG A 403 5.37 -7.82 -4.89
C ARG A 403 4.08 -8.47 -5.36
N LYS A 404 3.97 -9.79 -5.19
CA LYS A 404 2.74 -10.53 -5.43
C LYS A 404 1.90 -10.51 -4.16
N VAL A 405 0.78 -9.79 -4.17
CA VAL A 405 -0.16 -9.74 -3.03
C VAL A 405 -1.11 -10.92 -3.09
N THR A 406 -1.65 -11.19 -4.29
CA THR A 406 -2.41 -12.41 -4.57
C THR A 406 -1.92 -13.03 -5.88
N ARG A 407 -2.51 -14.15 -6.29
CA ARG A 407 -2.26 -14.72 -7.62
C ARG A 407 -2.54 -13.73 -8.76
N LYS A 408 -3.46 -12.77 -8.55
CA LYS A 408 -3.93 -11.83 -9.56
C LYS A 408 -3.54 -10.38 -9.29
N VAL A 409 -3.21 -10.00 -8.06
CA VAL A 409 -3.01 -8.60 -7.66
C VAL A 409 -1.55 -8.37 -7.28
N PHE A 410 -1.01 -7.28 -7.80
CA PHE A 410 0.35 -6.82 -7.55
C PHE A 410 0.33 -5.45 -6.91
N ASP A 411 1.41 -5.16 -6.18
CA ASP A 411 1.58 -3.92 -5.45
C ASP A 411 3.07 -3.61 -5.30
N PHE A 412 3.41 -2.42 -4.82
CA PHE A 412 4.75 -2.12 -4.32
C PHE A 412 4.83 -2.46 -2.82
N SER A 413 5.90 -3.12 -2.39
CA SER A 413 6.27 -3.05 -0.97
C SER A 413 6.71 -1.62 -0.60
N PRO A 414 6.66 -1.24 0.69
CA PRO A 414 7.18 0.05 1.14
C PRO A 414 8.63 0.32 0.67
N GLU A 415 9.49 -0.70 0.69
CA GLU A 415 10.90 -0.59 0.31
C GLU A 415 11.09 -0.49 -1.21
N GLN A 416 10.30 -1.23 -2.00
CA GLN A 416 10.29 -1.07 -3.45
C GLN A 416 9.84 0.34 -3.85
N LEU A 417 8.79 0.86 -3.21
CA LEU A 417 8.29 2.20 -3.46
C LEU A 417 9.33 3.26 -3.06
N ALA A 418 9.98 3.10 -1.90
CA ALA A 418 11.06 3.98 -1.46
C ALA A 418 12.25 3.93 -2.43
N SER A 419 12.58 2.76 -2.97
CA SER A 419 13.63 2.60 -3.98
C SER A 419 13.32 3.37 -5.26
N LEU A 420 12.10 3.25 -5.79
CA LEU A 420 11.65 4.01 -6.96
C LEU A 420 11.63 5.52 -6.67
N THR A 421 11.21 5.90 -5.45
CA THR A 421 11.22 7.31 -5.00
C THR A 421 12.65 7.86 -4.94
N ALA A 422 13.63 7.06 -4.51
CA ALA A 422 15.02 7.49 -4.43
C ALA A 422 15.62 7.84 -5.80
N ILE A 423 15.13 7.23 -6.88
CA ILE A 423 15.50 7.61 -8.26
C ILE A 423 15.12 9.07 -8.55
N PHE A 424 13.94 9.52 -8.09
CA PHE A 424 13.53 10.92 -8.21
C PHE A 424 14.40 11.86 -7.37
N TRP A 425 14.83 11.43 -6.18
CA TRP A 425 15.78 12.21 -5.39
C TRP A 425 17.10 12.40 -6.13
N LEU A 426 17.64 11.32 -6.71
CA LEU A 426 18.86 11.39 -7.50
C LEU A 426 18.69 12.28 -8.74
N TYR A 427 17.57 12.15 -9.45
CA TYR A 427 17.21 13.01 -10.58
C TYR A 427 17.19 14.50 -10.21
N ARG A 428 16.75 14.82 -8.99
CA ARG A 428 16.71 16.18 -8.40
C ARG A 428 18.00 16.59 -7.67
N GLY A 429 19.08 15.81 -7.76
CA GLY A 429 20.35 16.11 -7.08
C GLY A 429 20.33 15.94 -5.55
N GLN A 430 19.31 15.28 -4.99
CA GLN A 430 19.12 15.08 -3.56
C GLN A 430 19.81 13.80 -3.04
N GLY A 431 21.11 13.65 -3.35
CA GLY A 431 21.89 12.45 -2.98
C GLY A 431 22.03 12.22 -1.47
N GLU A 432 21.78 13.23 -0.63
CA GLU A 432 21.70 13.07 0.84
C GLU A 432 20.51 12.20 1.28
N ARG A 433 19.32 12.39 0.70
CA ARG A 433 18.13 11.57 1.02
C ARG A 433 18.35 10.12 0.60
N PHE A 434 18.96 9.90 -0.56
CA PHE A 434 19.36 8.57 -1.02
C PHE A 434 20.28 7.87 -0.02
N ARG A 435 21.37 8.55 0.40
CA ARG A 435 22.34 7.99 1.36
C ARG A 435 21.70 7.69 2.71
N ALA A 436 20.83 8.58 3.21
CA ALA A 436 20.09 8.36 4.45
C ALA A 436 19.16 7.13 4.36
N LEU A 437 18.50 6.90 3.23
CA LEU A 437 17.67 5.71 3.02
C LEU A 437 18.51 4.43 3.03
N VAL A 438 19.60 4.38 2.27
CA VAL A 438 20.52 3.23 2.26
C VAL A 438 21.08 2.97 3.66
N GLN A 439 21.54 4.02 4.36
CA GLN A 439 22.02 3.92 5.73
C GLN A 439 20.96 3.32 6.66
N SER A 440 19.70 3.74 6.52
CA SER A 440 18.61 3.22 7.34
C SER A 440 18.37 1.72 7.13
N TRP A 441 18.51 1.22 5.90
CA TRP A 441 18.35 -0.20 5.60
C TRP A 441 19.54 -1.05 6.04
N LEU A 442 20.77 -0.55 5.89
CA LEU A 442 21.94 -1.24 6.45
C LEU A 442 21.84 -1.35 7.97
N ARG A 443 21.42 -0.28 8.64
CA ARG A 443 21.13 -0.30 10.07
C ARG A 443 20.03 -1.30 10.43
N GLN A 444 18.90 -1.26 9.71
CA GLN A 444 17.81 -2.19 9.96
C GLN A 444 18.24 -3.64 9.76
N SER A 445 19.04 -3.94 8.73
CA SER A 445 19.59 -5.29 8.51
C SER A 445 20.38 -5.79 9.74
N ALA A 446 21.24 -4.95 10.31
CA ALA A 446 21.99 -5.27 11.52
C ALA A 446 21.08 -5.41 12.76
N ASP A 447 20.14 -4.49 12.95
CA ASP A 447 19.20 -4.50 14.08
C ASP A 447 18.35 -5.78 14.06
N GLU A 448 17.88 -6.22 12.88
CA GLU A 448 17.10 -7.45 12.72
C GLU A 448 17.96 -8.71 12.93
N ALA A 449 19.25 -8.68 12.56
CA ALA A 449 20.21 -9.75 12.85
C ALA A 449 20.49 -9.86 14.36
N LEU A 450 20.65 -8.74 15.06
CA LEU A 450 20.82 -8.71 16.52
C LEU A 450 19.56 -9.19 17.24
N ALA A 451 18.37 -8.79 16.77
CA ALA A 451 17.10 -9.24 17.33
C ALA A 451 16.89 -10.76 17.19
N SER A 452 17.44 -11.39 16.14
CA SER A 452 17.35 -12.84 15.95
C SER A 452 18.08 -13.64 17.03
N LEU A 453 19.10 -13.05 17.68
CA LEU A 453 19.90 -13.72 18.71
C LEU A 453 19.07 -14.19 19.91
N ALA A 454 17.98 -13.49 20.22
CA ALA A 454 17.05 -13.88 21.28
C ALA A 454 16.23 -15.14 20.93
N LEU A 455 16.10 -15.48 19.64
CA LEU A 455 15.24 -16.56 19.16
C LEU A 455 15.96 -17.91 19.08
N GLY A 456 17.28 -17.93 18.92
CA GLY A 456 18.08 -19.17 18.91
C GLY A 456 17.89 -20.03 20.16
N PRO A 457 18.05 -19.47 21.39
CA PRO A 457 17.80 -20.20 22.62
C PRO A 457 16.36 -20.72 22.74
N VAL A 458 15.38 -19.93 22.26
CA VAL A 458 13.96 -20.33 22.27
C VAL A 458 13.72 -21.52 21.33
N LEU A 459 14.31 -21.49 20.13
CA LEU A 459 14.24 -22.58 19.18
C LEU A 459 14.90 -23.86 19.73
N LEU A 460 16.10 -23.75 20.31
CA LEU A 460 16.81 -24.89 20.90
C LEU A 460 16.02 -25.50 22.06
N ALA A 461 15.44 -24.68 22.94
CA ALA A 461 14.60 -25.19 24.04
C ALA A 461 13.33 -25.89 23.52
N ALA A 462 12.70 -25.35 22.47
CA ALA A 462 11.54 -25.99 21.84
C ALA A 462 11.93 -27.31 21.15
N LEU A 463 13.11 -27.36 20.54
CA LEU A 463 13.65 -28.57 19.91
C LEU A 463 13.94 -29.65 20.96
N GLU A 464 14.62 -29.28 22.05
CA GLU A 464 14.89 -30.16 23.19
C GLU A 464 13.60 -30.75 23.75
N ALA A 465 12.54 -29.95 23.89
CA ALA A 465 11.23 -30.44 24.35
C ALA A 465 10.58 -31.48 23.42
N VAL A 466 10.88 -31.46 22.12
CA VAL A 466 10.39 -32.45 21.16
C VAL A 466 11.17 -33.77 21.26
N ILE A 467 12.48 -33.68 21.49
CA ILE A 467 13.40 -34.83 21.46
C ILE A 467 13.72 -35.40 22.86
N ASN A 468 13.27 -34.78 23.95
CA ASN A 468 13.66 -35.14 25.33
C ASN A 468 13.46 -36.63 25.68
N ASP A 469 12.45 -37.27 25.10
CA ASP A 469 12.11 -38.68 25.35
C ASP A 469 12.41 -39.58 24.13
N ILE A 470 13.22 -39.10 23.19
CA ILE A 470 13.54 -39.76 21.92
C ILE A 470 15.06 -39.87 21.82
N GLU A 471 15.56 -41.03 21.39
CA GLU A 471 16.97 -41.15 21.01
C GLU A 471 17.13 -40.59 19.59
N PRO A 472 17.78 -39.42 19.41
CA PRO A 472 17.96 -38.84 18.08
C PRO A 472 18.87 -39.73 17.24
N ASP A 473 18.52 -39.91 15.97
CA ASP A 473 19.40 -40.58 15.02
C ASP A 473 20.65 -39.73 14.71
N ALA A 474 21.59 -40.30 13.94
CA ALA A 474 22.82 -39.62 13.57
C ALA A 474 22.54 -38.32 12.80
N ASP A 475 21.58 -38.35 11.87
CA ASP A 475 21.24 -37.21 11.02
C ASP A 475 20.70 -36.02 11.85
N LEU A 476 19.80 -36.28 12.81
CA LEU A 476 19.28 -35.24 13.71
C LEU A 476 20.36 -34.72 14.66
N SER A 477 21.20 -35.61 15.18
CA SER A 477 22.31 -35.24 16.07
C SER A 477 23.34 -34.33 15.36
N ASP A 478 23.72 -34.69 14.14
CA ASP A 478 24.66 -33.93 13.31
C ASP A 478 24.07 -32.58 12.88
N ALA A 479 22.77 -32.54 12.54
CA ALA A 479 22.07 -31.30 12.22
C ALA A 479 22.02 -30.34 13.42
N ILE A 480 21.78 -30.86 14.64
CA ILE A 480 21.78 -30.05 15.88
C ILE A 480 23.17 -29.49 16.14
N ALA A 481 24.22 -30.30 16.02
CA ALA A 481 25.59 -29.88 16.25
C ALA A 481 26.03 -28.79 15.25
N THR A 482 25.70 -28.98 13.97
CA THR A 482 25.99 -28.02 12.89
C THR A 482 25.28 -26.68 13.16
N PHE A 483 23.98 -26.72 13.45
CA PHE A 483 23.21 -25.52 13.75
C PHE A 483 23.75 -24.74 14.94
N LYS A 484 24.12 -25.43 16.04
CA LYS A 484 24.69 -24.75 17.22
C LYS A 484 25.99 -24.03 16.87
N ALA A 485 26.89 -24.69 16.13
CA ALA A 485 28.16 -24.09 15.73
C ALA A 485 27.97 -22.87 14.81
N ASP A 486 27.10 -22.99 13.81
CA ASP A 486 26.84 -21.91 12.85
C ASP A 486 26.06 -20.75 13.48
N TRP A 487 25.15 -21.05 14.41
CA TRP A 487 24.44 -20.04 15.19
C TRP A 487 25.39 -19.24 16.08
N ASP A 488 26.33 -19.92 16.76
CA ASP A 488 27.34 -19.25 17.58
C ASP A 488 28.25 -18.35 16.72
N ALA A 489 28.67 -18.82 15.55
CA ALA A 489 29.43 -18.02 14.59
C ALA A 489 28.65 -16.78 14.12
N PHE A 490 27.38 -16.95 13.72
CA PHE A 490 26.49 -15.86 13.37
C PHE A 490 26.32 -14.86 14.50
N ALA A 491 26.14 -15.33 15.74
CA ALA A 491 25.99 -14.48 16.91
C ALA A 491 27.23 -13.63 17.19
N VAL A 492 28.44 -14.15 16.95
CA VAL A 492 29.68 -13.38 17.04
C VAL A 492 29.70 -12.26 16.02
N VAL A 493 29.39 -12.56 14.75
CA VAL A 493 29.40 -11.56 13.68
C VAL A 493 28.32 -10.50 13.92
N ALA A 494 27.09 -10.89 14.29
CA ALA A 494 25.97 -9.97 14.48
C ALA A 494 26.30 -8.89 15.54
N LYS A 495 26.94 -9.31 16.64
CA LYS A 495 27.37 -8.40 17.73
C LYS A 495 28.43 -7.39 17.32
N THR A 496 29.12 -7.59 16.20
CA THR A 496 30.11 -6.61 15.71
C THR A 496 29.47 -5.36 15.12
N PHE A 497 28.17 -5.39 14.78
CA PHE A 497 27.44 -4.30 14.15
C PHE A 497 26.67 -3.40 15.13
N GLU A 498 26.96 -3.49 16.43
CA GLU A 498 26.46 -2.53 17.41
C GLU A 498 27.12 -1.16 17.21
N GLY A 499 26.47 -0.23 16.50
CA GLY A 499 27.02 1.11 16.32
C GLY A 499 26.41 1.97 15.23
N ALA A 500 27.03 3.13 15.00
CA ALA A 500 26.63 4.06 13.96
C ALA A 500 27.20 3.63 12.60
N PHE A 501 26.36 3.69 11.57
CA PHE A 501 26.75 3.48 10.18
C PHE A 501 27.25 4.81 9.60
N GLY A 502 28.35 4.79 8.84
CA GLY A 502 28.80 5.97 8.08
C GLY A 502 27.74 6.43 7.07
N ALA A 503 27.72 7.74 6.78
CA ALA A 503 26.70 8.36 5.93
C ALA A 503 27.20 8.70 4.52
N ASP A 504 28.51 8.73 4.29
CA ASP A 504 29.08 8.92 2.97
C ASP A 504 28.99 7.63 2.14
N ILE A 505 28.99 7.78 0.81
CA ILE A 505 28.73 6.66 -0.10
C ILE A 505 29.80 5.55 0.01
N THR A 506 31.06 5.90 0.27
CA THR A 506 32.14 4.93 0.43
C THR A 506 31.95 4.10 1.69
N ALA A 507 31.61 4.73 2.81
CA ALA A 507 31.29 4.03 4.05
C ALA A 507 30.06 3.12 3.90
N LEU A 508 29.03 3.57 3.16
CA LEU A 508 27.84 2.74 2.91
C LEU A 508 28.16 1.45 2.15
N HIS A 509 28.99 1.50 1.11
CA HIS A 509 29.47 0.29 0.43
C HIS A 509 30.27 -0.62 1.37
N GLN A 510 31.19 -0.05 2.17
CA GLN A 510 31.96 -0.83 3.15
C GLN A 510 31.06 -1.53 4.17
N HIS A 511 30.02 -0.85 4.65
CA HIS A 511 29.06 -1.44 5.58
C HIS A 511 28.17 -2.49 4.91
N HIS A 512 27.75 -2.27 3.67
CA HIS A 512 27.03 -3.27 2.88
C HIS A 512 27.85 -4.55 2.73
N ASP A 513 29.12 -4.44 2.35
CA ASP A 513 30.02 -5.58 2.15
C ASP A 513 30.33 -6.28 3.47
N ALA A 514 30.50 -5.51 4.55
CA ALA A 514 30.69 -6.06 5.89
C ALA A 514 29.46 -6.84 6.39
N LEU A 515 28.25 -6.44 6.00
CA LEU A 515 27.00 -7.12 6.35
C LEU A 515 26.70 -8.35 5.48
N GLN A 516 27.37 -8.52 4.32
CA GLN A 516 27.13 -9.65 3.42
C GLN A 516 27.27 -11.03 4.11
N PRO A 517 28.31 -11.30 4.92
CA PRO A 517 28.40 -12.56 5.66
C PRO A 517 27.19 -12.83 6.56
N LEU A 518 26.58 -11.80 7.18
CA LEU A 518 25.38 -11.98 7.98
C LEU A 518 24.17 -12.34 7.13
N ALA A 519 24.03 -11.76 5.94
CA ALA A 519 22.94 -12.09 5.03
C ALA A 519 23.08 -13.54 4.52
N GLU A 520 24.29 -13.98 4.19
CA GLU A 520 24.59 -15.35 3.77
C GLU A 520 24.37 -16.35 4.90
N GLN A 521 24.92 -16.11 6.08
CA GLN A 521 24.72 -16.95 7.26
C GLN A 521 23.24 -17.02 7.65
N SER A 522 22.50 -15.92 7.56
CA SER A 522 21.05 -15.92 7.82
C SER A 522 20.31 -16.86 6.86
N ARG A 523 20.71 -16.91 5.57
CA ARG A 523 20.10 -17.82 4.58
C ARG A 523 20.35 -19.26 4.97
N ASP A 524 21.59 -19.58 5.32
CA ASP A 524 22.00 -20.93 5.62
C ASP A 524 21.38 -21.41 6.95
N LEU A 525 21.29 -20.54 7.96
CA LEU A 525 20.56 -20.80 9.19
C LEU A 525 19.06 -21.05 8.96
N ILE A 526 18.39 -20.31 8.06
CA ILE A 526 16.99 -20.57 7.72
C ILE A 526 16.82 -22.02 7.20
N ARG A 527 17.70 -22.45 6.30
CA ARG A 527 17.69 -23.82 5.75
C ARG A 527 17.90 -24.86 6.86
N GLN A 528 18.87 -24.63 7.74
CA GLN A 528 19.15 -25.51 8.88
C GLN A 528 17.97 -25.60 9.85
N ILE A 529 17.32 -24.47 10.16
CA ILE A 529 16.16 -24.41 11.04
C ILE A 529 14.98 -25.21 10.45
N ASP A 530 14.72 -25.07 9.15
CA ASP A 530 13.67 -25.84 8.46
C ASP A 530 14.02 -27.34 8.40
N GLN A 531 15.28 -27.69 8.18
CA GLN A 531 15.75 -29.08 8.22
C GLN A 531 15.63 -29.69 9.62
N LEU A 532 16.04 -28.98 10.66
CA LEU A 532 15.91 -29.40 12.07
C LEU A 532 14.46 -29.69 12.42
N TYR A 533 13.54 -28.80 12.01
CA TYR A 533 12.11 -29.02 12.24
C TYR A 533 11.62 -30.29 11.56
N LYS A 534 12.00 -30.54 10.30
CA LYS A 534 11.59 -31.75 9.56
C LYS A 534 12.10 -33.02 10.23
N LEU A 535 13.38 -33.06 10.60
CA LEU A 535 14.00 -34.21 11.26
C LEU A 535 13.40 -34.46 12.65
N ALA A 536 13.26 -33.42 13.48
CA ALA A 536 12.67 -33.54 14.81
C ALA A 536 11.20 -33.97 14.75
N ASN A 537 10.43 -33.45 13.81
CA ASN A 537 9.03 -33.86 13.61
C ASN A 537 8.92 -35.29 13.07
N LYS A 538 9.87 -35.75 12.23
CA LYS A 538 9.95 -37.16 11.82
C LYS A 538 10.25 -38.06 13.03
N ALA A 539 11.32 -37.78 13.77
CA ALA A 539 11.70 -38.55 14.95
C ALA A 539 10.57 -38.62 16.00
N HIS A 540 9.85 -37.51 16.22
CA HIS A 540 8.69 -37.48 17.11
C HIS A 540 7.51 -38.34 16.63
N ARG A 541 7.29 -38.41 15.31
CA ARG A 541 6.26 -39.29 14.73
C ARG A 541 6.65 -40.76 14.88
N ASP A 542 7.89 -41.10 14.56
CA ASP A 542 8.40 -42.48 14.61
C ASP A 542 8.39 -43.04 16.04
N ALA A 543 8.60 -42.18 17.05
CA ALA A 543 8.50 -42.52 18.47
C ALA A 543 7.04 -42.65 19.00
N GLY A 544 6.01 -42.59 18.15
CA GLY A 544 4.61 -42.74 18.56
C GLY A 544 3.98 -41.47 19.14
N GLY A 545 4.38 -40.29 18.66
CA GLY A 545 4.09 -38.96 19.19
C GLY A 545 2.66 -38.69 19.68
N LYS A 546 2.55 -37.89 20.76
CA LYS A 546 1.29 -37.54 21.42
C LYS A 546 0.43 -36.60 20.56
N ARG A 547 -0.83 -36.96 20.30
CA ARG A 547 -1.83 -36.09 19.65
C ARG A 547 -2.61 -35.30 20.72
N GLY A 548 -2.59 -33.96 20.70
CA GLY A 548 -3.38 -33.12 21.62
C GLY A 548 -2.90 -31.65 21.77
N LYS A 549 -3.56 -30.87 22.64
CA LYS A 549 -3.26 -29.42 22.89
C LYS A 549 -1.88 -29.12 23.48
N ALA A 550 -1.17 -30.12 24.01
CA ALA A 550 0.18 -30.00 24.57
C ALA A 550 1.23 -30.69 23.67
N ASN A 551 1.12 -30.52 22.34
CA ASN A 551 2.05 -31.10 21.38
C ASN A 551 3.34 -30.24 21.31
N PRO A 552 4.51 -30.76 21.72
CA PRO A 552 5.78 -30.02 21.68
C PRO A 552 6.17 -29.61 20.25
N VAL A 553 5.74 -30.36 19.22
CA VAL A 553 5.98 -30.02 17.81
C VAL A 553 5.32 -28.69 17.43
N LYS A 554 4.17 -28.36 18.05
CA LYS A 554 3.50 -27.07 17.78
C LYS A 554 4.32 -25.89 18.32
N ALA A 555 4.90 -26.04 19.52
CA ALA A 555 5.77 -25.01 20.08
C ALA A 555 7.05 -24.85 19.23
N LEU A 556 7.59 -25.97 18.72
CA LEU A 556 8.71 -25.94 17.77
C LEU A 556 8.35 -25.25 16.45
N GLU A 557 7.15 -25.49 15.89
CA GLU A 557 6.64 -24.77 14.70
C GLU A 557 6.58 -23.26 14.94
N GLU A 558 6.04 -22.84 16.08
CA GLU A 558 5.92 -21.41 16.44
C GLU A 558 7.31 -20.77 16.62
N ALA A 559 8.23 -21.46 17.29
CA ALA A 559 9.62 -21.01 17.44
C ALA A 559 10.37 -20.96 16.10
N ARG A 560 10.18 -21.97 15.25
CA ARG A 560 10.73 -22.03 13.88
C ARG A 560 10.27 -20.83 13.08
N ALA A 561 8.96 -20.61 13.03
CA ALA A 561 8.36 -19.50 12.29
C ALA A 561 8.89 -18.15 12.78
N GLY A 562 9.02 -17.96 14.11
CA GLY A 562 9.62 -16.77 14.70
C GLY A 562 11.06 -16.55 14.22
N ALA A 563 11.93 -17.55 14.40
CA ALA A 563 13.35 -17.46 14.04
C ALA A 563 13.56 -17.24 12.52
N VAL A 564 12.86 -18.03 11.68
CA VAL A 564 12.95 -17.92 10.22
C VAL A 564 12.50 -16.54 9.74
N ASN A 565 11.37 -16.03 10.24
CA ASN A 565 10.87 -14.72 9.83
C ASN A 565 11.84 -13.60 10.23
N GLN A 566 12.43 -13.68 11.42
CA GLN A 566 13.39 -12.69 11.90
C GLN A 566 14.69 -12.70 11.06
N LEU A 567 15.25 -13.87 10.76
CA LEU A 567 16.43 -14.00 9.89
C LEU A 567 16.16 -13.52 8.45
N LYS A 568 14.93 -13.72 7.95
CA LYS A 568 14.52 -13.19 6.64
C LYS A 568 14.56 -11.66 6.60
N LEU A 569 14.22 -10.97 7.70
CA LEU A 569 14.25 -9.51 7.75
C LEU A 569 15.68 -8.95 7.65
N ALA A 570 16.65 -9.56 8.33
CA ALA A 570 18.05 -9.18 8.22
C ALA A 570 18.55 -9.20 6.76
N ARG A 571 18.26 -10.29 6.05
CA ARG A 571 18.55 -10.45 4.61
C ARG A 571 17.77 -9.47 3.75
N TYR A 572 16.49 -9.29 4.07
CA TYR A 572 15.59 -8.45 3.30
C TYR A 572 16.13 -7.03 3.17
N PHE A 573 16.48 -6.39 4.29
CA PHE A 573 16.99 -5.01 4.27
C PHE A 573 18.39 -4.88 3.68
N HIS A 574 19.26 -5.89 3.86
CA HIS A 574 20.54 -5.95 3.15
C HIS A 574 20.33 -5.92 1.64
N ARG A 575 19.39 -6.73 1.12
CA ARG A 575 19.03 -6.74 -0.30
C ARG A 575 18.43 -5.42 -0.78
N GLN A 576 17.61 -4.74 0.03
CA GLN A 576 17.10 -3.42 -0.35
C GLN A 576 18.24 -2.40 -0.50
N ALA A 577 19.20 -2.38 0.42
CA ALA A 577 20.39 -1.54 0.31
C ALA A 577 21.23 -1.91 -0.92
N HIS A 578 21.45 -3.21 -1.14
CA HIS A 578 22.15 -3.73 -2.32
C HIS A 578 21.49 -3.28 -3.63
N TRP A 579 20.16 -3.33 -3.71
CA TRP A 579 19.41 -2.94 -4.92
C TRP A 579 19.72 -1.51 -5.34
N LEU A 580 19.80 -0.58 -4.38
CA LEU A 580 20.16 0.82 -4.63
C LEU A 580 21.65 1.00 -4.92
N LEU A 581 22.53 0.42 -4.10
CA LEU A 581 23.98 0.62 -4.22
C LEU A 581 24.55 0.01 -5.50
N SER A 582 24.04 -1.14 -5.95
CA SER A 582 24.47 -1.76 -7.21
C SER A 582 24.06 -0.97 -8.45
N ARG A 583 22.93 -0.25 -8.38
CA ARG A 583 22.38 0.54 -9.50
C ARG A 583 22.88 1.98 -9.53
N PHE A 584 23.13 2.57 -8.36
CA PHE A 584 23.55 3.96 -8.20
C PHE A 584 24.76 4.05 -7.25
N PRO A 585 25.92 3.51 -7.66
CA PRO A 585 27.08 3.31 -6.76
C PRO A 585 27.65 4.63 -6.22
N ASP A 586 27.46 5.74 -6.94
CA ASP A 586 27.99 7.06 -6.55
C ASP A 586 26.92 7.98 -5.92
N ALA A 587 25.73 7.44 -5.59
CA ALA A 587 24.57 8.24 -5.17
C ALA A 587 24.23 9.37 -6.17
N GLN A 588 24.31 9.05 -7.46
CA GLN A 588 23.98 9.93 -8.59
C GLN A 588 23.10 9.18 -9.58
N LEU A 589 22.23 9.92 -10.29
CA LEU A 589 21.42 9.32 -11.34
C LEU A 589 22.32 8.90 -12.51
N VAL A 590 22.28 7.62 -12.84
CA VAL A 590 22.88 7.05 -14.04
C VAL A 590 21.83 6.20 -14.77
N ALA A 591 22.04 5.96 -16.06
CA ALA A 591 21.17 5.05 -16.80
C ALA A 591 21.36 3.62 -16.29
N VAL A 592 20.26 2.94 -15.98
CA VAL A 592 20.23 1.54 -15.53
C VAL A 592 19.43 0.73 -16.54
N PRO A 593 20.05 -0.21 -17.28
CA PRO A 593 19.37 -1.02 -18.28
C PRO A 593 18.11 -1.70 -17.73
N GLY A 594 17.01 -1.58 -18.46
CA GLY A 594 15.70 -2.12 -18.11
C GLY A 594 14.97 -1.39 -16.97
N LEU A 595 15.55 -0.33 -16.39
CA LEU A 595 14.96 0.39 -15.27
C LEU A 595 14.83 1.88 -15.53
N VAL A 596 15.92 2.63 -15.77
CA VAL A 596 15.84 4.09 -15.87
C VAL A 596 16.80 4.68 -16.88
N LYS A 597 16.35 5.69 -17.62
CA LYS A 597 17.19 6.49 -18.51
C LYS A 597 16.64 7.92 -18.58
N LEU A 598 17.53 8.90 -18.55
CA LEU A 598 17.19 10.29 -18.86
C LEU A 598 17.31 10.49 -20.39
N VAL A 599 16.22 10.89 -21.03
CA VAL A 599 16.09 10.93 -22.50
C VAL A 599 15.87 12.35 -22.97
N ASP A 600 16.68 12.84 -23.90
CA ASP A 600 16.55 14.19 -24.45
C ASP A 600 15.53 14.29 -25.59
N HIS A 601 15.13 15.51 -25.93
CA HIS A 601 14.18 15.78 -27.01
C HIS A 601 14.65 15.29 -28.38
N VAL A 602 15.98 15.20 -28.62
CA VAL A 602 16.51 14.69 -29.89
C VAL A 602 16.20 13.19 -30.02
N GLU A 603 16.44 12.43 -28.95
CA GLU A 603 16.10 11.01 -28.89
C GLU A 603 14.59 10.78 -28.91
N LEU A 604 13.79 11.63 -28.24
CA LEU A 604 12.32 11.56 -28.32
C LEU A 604 11.82 11.82 -29.75
N ALA A 605 12.33 12.84 -30.43
CA ALA A 605 11.96 13.16 -31.80
C ALA A 605 12.31 12.03 -32.78
N ALA A 606 13.49 11.41 -32.61
CA ALA A 606 13.89 10.22 -33.37
C ALA A 606 12.98 9.01 -33.14
N ASN A 607 12.20 9.03 -32.05
CA ASN A 607 11.27 7.98 -31.66
C ASN A 607 9.79 8.43 -31.75
N ASP A 608 9.47 9.31 -32.70
CA ASP A 608 8.10 9.79 -32.97
C ASP A 608 7.42 10.43 -31.75
N TRP A 609 8.23 11.07 -30.90
CA TRP A 609 7.82 11.67 -29.64
C TRP A 609 7.12 10.69 -28.70
N SER A 610 7.39 9.38 -28.82
CA SER A 610 6.86 8.37 -27.93
C SER A 610 7.37 8.59 -26.51
N LEU A 611 6.49 8.49 -25.52
CA LEU A 611 6.83 8.63 -24.11
C LEU A 611 6.87 7.29 -23.36
N THR A 612 6.98 6.17 -24.08
CA THR A 612 6.93 4.82 -23.50
C THR A 612 8.29 4.43 -22.92
N PRO A 613 8.47 4.32 -21.59
CA PRO A 613 9.79 4.11 -20.97
C PRO A 613 10.56 2.90 -21.50
N GLY A 614 9.86 1.79 -21.72
CA GLY A 614 10.45 0.54 -22.23
C GLY A 614 11.13 0.65 -23.59
N ARG A 615 10.87 1.71 -24.38
CA ARG A 615 11.56 1.97 -25.65
C ARG A 615 12.98 2.50 -25.45
N TYR A 616 13.26 3.06 -24.27
CA TYR A 616 14.48 3.83 -24.00
C TYR A 616 15.42 3.14 -23.02
N VAL A 617 14.88 2.44 -22.02
CA VAL A 617 15.69 1.89 -20.93
C VAL A 617 16.42 0.61 -21.31
N GLY A 618 16.09 -0.02 -22.45
CA GLY A 618 16.67 -1.30 -22.86
C GLY A 618 16.10 -2.49 -22.09
N VAL A 619 16.85 -3.58 -22.00
CA VAL A 619 16.44 -4.83 -21.33
C VAL A 619 17.25 -4.99 -20.05
N ALA A 620 16.57 -5.35 -18.96
CA ALA A 620 17.25 -5.68 -17.71
C ALA A 620 18.09 -6.96 -17.89
N PRO A 621 19.27 -7.07 -17.27
CA PRO A 621 19.94 -8.36 -17.18
C PRO A 621 19.03 -9.39 -16.51
N GLU A 622 19.18 -10.67 -16.85
CA GLU A 622 18.52 -11.75 -16.11
C GLU A 622 19.05 -11.73 -14.66
N GLU A 623 18.15 -11.52 -13.70
CA GLU A 623 18.48 -11.68 -12.28
C GLU A 623 18.24 -13.14 -11.88
N GLU A 624 19.26 -13.80 -11.34
CA GLU A 624 19.10 -15.10 -10.70
C GLU A 624 18.25 -14.93 -9.43
N ASP A 625 17.25 -15.79 -9.24
CA ASP A 625 16.47 -15.80 -7.99
C ASP A 625 17.33 -16.44 -6.89
N GLU A 626 18.12 -15.62 -6.19
CA GLU A 626 19.00 -16.05 -5.10
C GLU A 626 18.25 -16.68 -3.91
N ASP A 627 16.92 -16.46 -3.80
CA ASP A 627 16.07 -17.10 -2.81
C ASP A 627 15.53 -18.46 -3.28
N PHE A 628 15.69 -18.80 -4.57
CA PHE A 628 15.33 -20.12 -5.09
C PHE A 628 16.40 -21.16 -4.73
N ASP A 629 16.17 -21.87 -3.63
CA ASP A 629 17.02 -22.96 -3.17
C ASP A 629 16.81 -24.24 -4.00
N PHE A 630 17.39 -24.27 -5.22
CA PHE A 630 17.26 -25.42 -6.11
C PHE A 630 17.76 -26.71 -5.44
N GLU A 631 18.89 -26.66 -4.74
CA GLU A 631 19.47 -27.82 -4.06
C GLU A 631 18.62 -28.29 -2.87
N GLY A 632 18.13 -27.36 -2.05
CA GLY A 632 17.24 -27.67 -0.93
C GLY A 632 15.91 -28.27 -1.39
N VAL A 633 15.30 -27.73 -2.45
CA VAL A 633 14.07 -28.29 -3.05
C VAL A 633 14.32 -29.71 -3.56
N MET A 634 15.45 -29.96 -4.22
CA MET A 634 15.81 -31.30 -4.69
C MET A 634 16.06 -32.27 -3.54
N ARG A 635 16.70 -31.82 -2.45
CA ARG A 635 16.90 -32.62 -1.24
C ARG A 635 15.58 -32.92 -0.53
N ASP A 636 14.68 -31.95 -0.44
CA ASP A 636 13.35 -32.10 0.12
C ASP A 636 12.51 -33.11 -0.65
N ILE A 637 12.48 -32.98 -1.98
CA ILE A 637 11.83 -33.96 -2.87
C ILE A 637 12.44 -35.34 -2.64
N HIS A 638 13.76 -35.45 -2.49
CA HIS A 638 14.41 -36.73 -2.24
C HIS A 638 13.99 -37.37 -0.90
N VAL A 639 13.92 -36.57 0.19
CA VAL A 639 13.47 -37.03 1.51
C VAL A 639 12.00 -37.43 1.49
N GLU A 640 11.14 -36.63 0.85
CA GLU A 640 9.71 -36.93 0.70
C GLU A 640 9.51 -38.22 -0.10
N LEU A 641 10.24 -38.39 -1.20
CA LEU A 641 10.17 -39.58 -2.05
C LEU A 641 10.69 -40.84 -1.35
N ALA A 642 11.72 -40.71 -0.50
CA ALA A 642 12.19 -41.79 0.36
C ALA A 642 11.11 -42.20 1.39
N GLY A 643 10.47 -41.23 2.06
CA GLY A 643 9.39 -41.49 3.01
C GLY A 643 8.16 -42.14 2.36
N LEU A 644 7.73 -41.65 1.19
CA LEU A 644 6.63 -42.24 0.42
C LEU A 644 6.94 -43.68 -0.01
N ASN A 645 8.19 -43.99 -0.34
CA ASN A 645 8.61 -45.35 -0.67
C ASN A 645 8.58 -46.28 0.56
N GLU A 646 8.98 -45.81 1.73
CA GLU A 646 8.88 -46.57 2.99
C GLU A 646 7.42 -46.86 3.34
N GLU A 647 6.53 -45.87 3.24
CA GLU A 647 5.08 -46.06 3.44
C GLU A 647 4.47 -47.03 2.43
N ALA A 648 4.83 -46.91 1.15
CA ALA A 648 4.38 -47.84 0.11
C ALA A 648 4.85 -49.28 0.39
N ALA A 649 6.08 -49.46 0.85
CA ALA A 649 6.62 -50.77 1.23
C ALA A 649 5.89 -51.36 2.45
N ALA A 650 5.58 -50.53 3.45
CA ALA A 650 4.80 -50.95 4.62
C ALA A 650 3.38 -51.35 4.24
N LEU A 651 2.71 -50.59 3.37
CA LEU A 651 1.37 -50.91 2.87
C LEU A 651 1.37 -52.21 2.06
N ALA A 652 2.35 -52.40 1.18
CA ALA A 652 2.51 -53.62 0.39
C ALA A 652 2.66 -54.85 1.31
N LYS A 653 3.42 -54.72 2.40
CA LYS A 653 3.59 -55.79 3.39
C LYS A 653 2.29 -56.09 4.16
N GLN A 654 1.50 -55.08 4.48
CA GLN A 654 0.16 -55.28 5.07
C GLN A 654 -0.78 -56.00 4.10
N VAL A 655 -0.81 -55.58 2.84
CA VAL A 655 -1.64 -56.22 1.81
C VAL A 655 -1.25 -57.70 1.62
N GLN A 656 0.05 -57.99 1.57
CA GLN A 656 0.58 -59.37 1.52
C GLN A 656 0.10 -60.20 2.72
N ALA A 657 0.22 -59.68 3.95
CA ALA A 657 -0.23 -60.37 5.15
C ALA A 657 -1.75 -60.59 5.18
N HIS A 658 -2.54 -59.68 4.61
CA HIS A 658 -3.98 -59.84 4.45
C HIS A 658 -4.32 -60.94 3.43
N PHE A 659 -3.59 -61.05 2.32
CA PHE A 659 -3.77 -62.14 1.36
C PHE A 659 -3.43 -63.51 1.95
N GLU A 660 -2.32 -63.61 2.67
CA GLU A 660 -1.93 -64.84 3.38
C GLU A 660 -2.97 -65.23 4.43
N GLY A 661 -3.55 -64.26 5.16
CA GLY A 661 -4.65 -64.48 6.11
C GLY A 661 -5.97 -64.93 5.46
N MET A 662 -6.16 -64.65 4.16
CA MET A 662 -7.30 -65.12 3.36
C MET A 662 -7.03 -66.48 2.67
N GLY A 663 -5.82 -67.04 2.82
CA GLY A 663 -5.43 -68.31 2.21
C GLY A 663 -5.11 -68.23 0.71
N LEU A 664 -4.70 -67.06 0.22
CA LEU A 664 -4.26 -66.81 -1.16
C LEU A 664 -2.75 -66.72 -1.29
#